data_AF-A0A2E2IW65-F1
#
_entry.id   AF-A0A2E2IW65-F1
#
_cell.length_a   1.000
_cell.length_b   1.000
_cell.length_c   1.000
_cell.angle_alpha   90.00
_cell.angle_beta   90.00
_cell.angle_gamma   90.00
#
_symmetry.space_group_name_H-M   'P 1'
#
loop_
_entity.id
_entity.type
_entity.pdbx_description
1 polymer ?
#
loop_
_entity_poly.entity_id
_entity_poly.type
_entity_poly.pdbx_seq_one_letter_code
_entity_poly.pdbx_strand_id
1 'polypeptide(L)'
;MKLNYYLVALLFLFSLGMSAQESVGPTSTGMLQGPTYVPSLAEQMRNGSFVPAEDNSNDKGHPKRRLGNRVVPGKGTPETFVDPKVALQENTELRRNRAPLLTFETTTSAATPSDPTGAVGPNHYVAAWNTSFRIFDKSGNPLTNAASLATLFPGNAIGDPIVFYDAAADRFVITEFDSSPNGFNVAVCQGPDPVNDGWYIYTTGFGTGSFPDYTKFSVWADTYMVTANIGSSNRVFAIERNEMLNGDPSQFVALPLPGLVTSGFYSPQAFHTTGASLAPDGTPAPIVYLQDDAWAGVSDDHLKIWNATIDWVTPSNSSMSSAQIIDASDNLTDFISVFDGGSFSNLDQPGGPDIDAMQATIMNQAQYRRFGTHNSVVFNFVVDVVPAAGQGANEKAGIRWYELRQTADGQPWTIFQEGTYTSPTGNKDAFAGSMAMNANGDIGMGYTTVSDTEMIAIQYTGRLAGDPLDVMTIAEDLIGQSVANNTNLRYADYTHLTVDPSDNTFWHVSEYFNPNRRDIVGHFQLTPPGPDDIGVTAITAPVDGGTYTSNEDITVTISNFGSNDITNPDVQYTIDAGAPVIEAYSGTITAGTSETFTFATQADLSSNGTFEIEAKTNLTGDTNTNNDATMITVTGTLGVNDVPVSDAKLIVTTLPNNQFDISMKTGFDQIMSISVYNSLGQVVAFNNLQKDGDGYNYHLDMSYAAAGVYLVKMGDERTGTFQTSKIIVK
;
A
#
# COMPACT_ATOMS: atom_id res chain seq x y z
N MET A 1 15.01 -68.22 -49.42
CA MET A 1 13.82 -67.54 -48.85
C MET A 1 14.16 -66.97 -47.48
N LYS A 2 15.11 -66.02 -47.40
CA LYS A 2 15.53 -65.32 -46.16
C LYS A 2 16.34 -64.08 -46.54
N LEU A 3 15.67 -63.04 -47.02
CA LEU A 3 16.23 -61.69 -47.14
C LEU A 3 15.06 -60.77 -47.51
N ASN A 4 14.27 -60.29 -46.54
CA ASN A 4 13.30 -59.19 -46.77
C ASN A 4 12.55 -58.68 -45.51
N TYR A 5 12.97 -59.04 -44.28
CA TYR A 5 12.26 -58.59 -43.06
C TYR A 5 13.05 -57.65 -42.14
N TYR A 6 14.31 -57.33 -42.46
CA TYR A 6 15.13 -56.44 -41.61
C TYR A 6 15.17 -54.97 -42.06
N LEU A 7 14.70 -54.64 -43.27
CA LEU A 7 14.71 -53.25 -43.75
C LEU A 7 13.46 -52.45 -43.36
N VAL A 8 12.37 -53.11 -42.96
CA VAL A 8 11.11 -52.43 -42.57
C VAL A 8 11.05 -52.15 -41.05
N ALA A 9 11.81 -52.91 -40.24
CA ALA A 9 11.89 -52.67 -38.79
C ALA A 9 12.86 -51.53 -38.41
N LEU A 10 13.76 -51.12 -39.32
CA LEU A 10 14.72 -50.03 -39.08
C LEU A 10 14.21 -48.65 -39.51
N LEU A 11 13.07 -48.57 -40.20
CA LEU A 11 12.41 -47.32 -40.60
C LEU A 11 11.25 -46.90 -39.68
N PHE A 12 10.90 -47.73 -38.69
CA PHE A 12 9.84 -47.43 -37.71
C PHE A 12 10.36 -46.97 -36.33
N LEU A 13 11.69 -46.82 -36.17
CA LEU A 13 12.33 -46.51 -34.89
C LEU A 13 12.96 -45.10 -34.80
N PHE A 14 12.70 -44.21 -35.76
CA PHE A 14 13.18 -42.81 -35.71
C PHE A 14 12.14 -41.80 -36.21
N SER A 15 10.92 -41.89 -35.67
CA SER A 15 9.97 -40.78 -35.72
C SER A 15 9.32 -40.56 -34.36
N LEU A 16 10.13 -40.50 -33.30
CA LEU A 16 9.81 -39.58 -32.21
C LEU A 16 10.13 -38.20 -32.77
N GLY A 17 9.12 -37.57 -33.38
CA GLY A 17 9.18 -36.15 -33.66
C GLY A 17 9.29 -35.44 -32.33
N MET A 18 10.51 -35.13 -31.90
CA MET A 18 10.72 -33.97 -31.06
C MET A 18 10.27 -32.79 -31.92
N SER A 19 9.03 -32.34 -31.75
CA SER A 19 8.70 -30.97 -32.11
C SER A 19 9.60 -30.10 -31.26
N ALA A 20 10.69 -29.60 -31.84
CA ALA A 20 11.42 -28.50 -31.23
C ALA A 20 10.40 -27.38 -31.07
N GLN A 21 10.05 -27.06 -29.82
CA GLN A 21 9.21 -25.92 -29.54
C GLN A 21 9.91 -24.69 -30.12
N GLU A 22 9.22 -23.93 -30.98
CA GLU A 22 9.80 -22.72 -31.55
C GLU A 22 10.29 -21.82 -30.41
N SER A 23 11.55 -21.39 -30.48
CA SER A 23 12.17 -20.52 -29.48
C SER A 23 12.81 -19.32 -30.17
N VAL A 24 12.74 -18.16 -29.53
CA VAL A 24 13.36 -16.92 -30.01
C VAL A 24 14.56 -16.61 -29.14
N GLY A 25 15.70 -16.29 -29.77
CA GLY A 25 16.93 -15.87 -29.05
C GLY A 25 16.80 -14.50 -28.39
N PRO A 26 17.82 -14.07 -27.63
CA PRO A 26 17.82 -12.78 -26.97
C PRO A 26 17.87 -11.64 -27.98
N THR A 27 17.20 -10.54 -27.65
CA THR A 27 17.24 -9.30 -28.43
C THR A 27 18.46 -8.47 -28.11
N SER A 28 18.97 -8.55 -26.88
CA SER A 28 20.25 -7.99 -26.49
C SER A 28 20.83 -8.74 -25.29
N THR A 29 22.14 -8.58 -25.11
CA THR A 29 22.88 -9.02 -23.92
C THR A 29 23.84 -7.91 -23.53
N GLY A 30 24.27 -7.89 -22.27
CA GLY A 30 25.24 -6.91 -21.82
C GLY A 30 25.75 -7.19 -20.42
N MET A 31 26.42 -6.19 -19.85
CA MET A 31 27.05 -6.26 -18.53
C MET A 31 26.61 -5.05 -17.70
N LEU A 32 26.14 -5.30 -16.50
CA LEU A 32 26.20 -4.32 -15.42
C LEU A 32 27.65 -4.32 -14.91
N GLN A 33 28.30 -3.15 -14.92
CA GLN A 33 29.65 -3.07 -14.39
C GLN A 33 29.65 -3.38 -12.89
N GLY A 34 30.80 -3.81 -12.36
CA GLY A 34 30.95 -4.17 -10.95
C GLY A 34 30.42 -3.06 -10.02
N PRO A 35 29.92 -3.43 -8.83
CA PRO A 35 29.12 -2.53 -8.03
C PRO A 35 29.94 -1.37 -7.49
N THR A 36 29.26 -0.26 -7.27
CA THR A 36 29.73 0.73 -6.31
C THR A 36 29.39 0.22 -4.92
N TYR A 37 30.39 0.19 -4.03
CA TYR A 37 30.16 -0.10 -2.62
C TYR A 37 29.56 1.13 -1.93
N VAL A 38 28.41 0.95 -1.30
CA VAL A 38 27.79 1.96 -0.44
C VAL A 38 27.80 1.48 1.01
N PRO A 39 28.31 2.28 1.97
CA PRO A 39 28.31 1.91 3.39
C PRO A 39 26.91 1.69 3.94
N SER A 40 26.83 1.03 5.11
CA SER A 40 25.57 0.81 5.80
C SER A 40 24.88 2.11 6.19
N LEU A 41 23.55 2.08 6.33
CA LEU A 41 22.78 3.28 6.67
C LEU A 41 23.24 3.86 8.02
N ALA A 42 23.57 3.01 8.99
CA ALA A 42 24.13 3.43 10.27
C ALA A 42 25.47 4.17 10.11
N GLU A 43 26.34 3.77 9.18
CA GLU A 43 27.56 4.52 8.88
C GLU A 43 27.27 5.83 8.17
N GLN A 44 26.37 5.83 7.19
CA GLN A 44 25.96 7.04 6.46
C GLN A 44 25.33 8.10 7.37
N MET A 45 24.53 7.69 8.37
CA MET A 45 23.98 8.60 9.38
C MET A 45 25.08 9.17 10.29
N ARG A 46 26.10 8.38 10.62
CA ARG A 46 27.24 8.83 11.46
C ARG A 46 28.17 9.80 10.73
N ASN A 47 28.42 9.58 9.44
CA ASN A 47 29.35 10.38 8.64
C ASN A 47 28.66 11.56 7.90
N GLY A 48 27.32 11.60 7.92
CA GLY A 48 26.51 12.67 7.31
C GLY A 48 26.23 12.48 5.81
N SER A 49 26.48 11.31 5.23
CA SER A 49 26.16 11.00 3.83
C SER A 49 24.73 10.48 3.61
N PHE A 50 23.99 10.16 4.68
CA PHE A 50 22.60 9.74 4.61
C PHE A 50 21.71 10.85 4.03
N VAL A 51 20.89 10.53 3.02
CA VAL A 51 19.98 11.49 2.39
C VAL A 51 18.56 11.24 2.90
N PRO A 52 18.02 12.11 3.78
CA PRO A 52 16.65 11.94 4.25
C PRO A 52 15.65 12.08 3.10
N ALA A 53 14.49 11.44 3.23
CA ALA A 53 13.37 11.67 2.31
C ALA A 53 12.96 13.15 2.34
N GLU A 54 12.73 13.75 1.18
CA GLU A 54 12.20 15.11 1.07
C GLU A 54 10.65 15.12 1.20
N ASP A 55 10.08 16.30 1.45
CA ASP A 55 8.64 16.52 1.33
C ASP A 55 8.24 16.39 -0.15
N ASN A 56 7.52 15.31 -0.46
CA ASN A 56 7.12 14.94 -1.81
C ASN A 56 5.71 15.45 -2.18
N SER A 57 5.18 16.45 -1.47
CA SER A 57 3.79 16.95 -1.67
C SER A 57 3.47 17.52 -3.05
N ASN A 58 4.49 17.86 -3.84
CA ASN A 58 4.31 18.30 -5.23
C ASN A 58 4.64 17.22 -6.27
N ASP A 59 5.12 16.06 -5.84
CA ASP A 59 5.57 15.01 -6.73
C ASP A 59 4.37 14.19 -7.21
N LYS A 60 4.26 14.06 -8.53
CA LYS A 60 3.35 13.11 -9.15
C LYS A 60 4.22 11.98 -9.66
N GLY A 61 3.89 10.75 -9.26
CA GLY A 61 4.51 9.56 -9.83
C GLY A 61 4.45 9.66 -11.35
N HIS A 62 5.47 9.11 -12.02
CA HIS A 62 5.58 9.25 -13.47
C HIS A 62 4.25 8.88 -14.15
N PRO A 63 3.82 9.67 -15.15
CA PRO A 63 2.56 9.39 -15.82
C PRO A 63 2.68 8.02 -16.48
N LYS A 64 1.89 7.07 -15.98
CA LYS A 64 1.65 5.78 -16.64
C LYS A 64 1.41 6.11 -18.10
N ARG A 65 2.24 5.59 -19.03
CA ARG A 65 2.12 5.94 -20.46
C ARG A 65 0.83 5.31 -21.01
N ARG A 66 -0.29 6.01 -20.85
CA ARG A 66 -1.65 5.50 -21.01
C ARG A 66 -2.17 5.65 -22.44
N LEU A 67 -2.49 4.53 -23.06
CA LEU A 67 -3.71 4.40 -23.85
C LEU A 67 -4.63 3.50 -23.01
N GLY A 68 -5.93 3.81 -22.94
CA GLY A 68 -6.91 2.90 -22.33
C GLY A 68 -6.85 1.52 -22.98
N ASN A 69 -7.39 0.49 -22.31
CA ASN A 69 -7.39 -0.86 -22.86
C ASN A 69 -8.08 -0.86 -24.23
N ARG A 70 -7.40 -1.41 -25.23
CA ARG A 70 -7.86 -1.48 -26.62
C ARG A 70 -8.84 -2.64 -26.77
N VAL A 71 -10.10 -2.33 -26.48
CA VAL A 71 -11.23 -3.23 -26.64
C VAL A 71 -11.80 -3.17 -28.05
N VAL A 72 -12.35 -4.28 -28.53
CA VAL A 72 -13.09 -4.32 -29.79
C VAL A 72 -14.59 -4.29 -29.48
N PRO A 73 -15.33 -3.23 -29.88
CA PRO A 73 -16.77 -3.17 -29.65
C PRO A 73 -17.49 -4.44 -30.14
N GLY A 74 -18.25 -5.08 -29.27
CA GLY A 74 -19.01 -6.30 -29.56
C GLY A 74 -18.21 -7.61 -29.49
N LYS A 75 -16.93 -7.58 -29.11
CA LYS A 75 -16.20 -8.75 -28.60
C LYS A 75 -16.24 -8.76 -27.08
N GLY A 76 -15.89 -9.90 -26.48
CA GLY A 76 -15.92 -10.10 -25.05
C GLY A 76 -16.91 -11.19 -24.66
N THR A 77 -16.71 -11.73 -23.47
CA THR A 77 -17.67 -12.56 -22.76
C THR A 77 -19.09 -11.93 -22.82
N PRO A 78 -20.16 -12.71 -23.13
CA PRO A 78 -21.50 -12.16 -23.33
C PRO A 78 -22.08 -11.44 -22.10
N GLU A 79 -22.96 -10.47 -22.34
CA GLU A 79 -23.66 -9.72 -21.28
C GLU A 79 -24.50 -10.59 -20.33
N THR A 80 -24.80 -11.84 -20.71
CA THR A 80 -25.55 -12.80 -19.89
C THR A 80 -24.65 -13.70 -19.04
N PHE A 81 -23.33 -13.52 -19.11
CA PHE A 81 -22.39 -14.32 -18.34
C PHE A 81 -22.59 -14.07 -16.85
N VAL A 82 -22.42 -15.13 -16.06
CA VAL A 82 -22.37 -15.04 -14.61
C VAL A 82 -21.16 -15.85 -14.22
N ASP A 83 -20.20 -15.23 -13.55
CA ASP A 83 -18.98 -15.92 -13.15
C ASP A 83 -19.35 -17.06 -12.18
N PRO A 84 -19.20 -18.34 -12.59
CA PRO A 84 -19.58 -19.47 -11.75
C PRO A 84 -18.72 -19.57 -10.49
N LYS A 85 -17.52 -18.96 -10.48
CA LYS A 85 -16.63 -18.95 -9.32
C LYS A 85 -17.09 -17.97 -8.25
N VAL A 86 -17.80 -16.90 -8.61
CA VAL A 86 -18.46 -16.02 -7.63
C VAL A 86 -19.57 -16.77 -6.92
N ALA A 87 -20.44 -17.46 -7.66
CA ALA A 87 -21.50 -18.25 -7.05
C ALA A 87 -20.94 -19.34 -6.12
N LEU A 88 -19.79 -19.95 -6.47
CA LEU A 88 -19.12 -20.91 -5.61
C LEU A 88 -18.61 -20.26 -4.31
N GLN A 89 -18.01 -19.07 -4.41
CA GLN A 89 -17.52 -18.31 -3.26
C GLN A 89 -18.67 -17.85 -2.35
N GLU A 90 -19.77 -17.35 -2.89
CA GLU A 90 -20.95 -16.90 -2.12
C GLU A 90 -21.63 -18.03 -1.34
N ASN A 91 -21.56 -19.26 -1.84
CA ASN A 91 -22.13 -20.44 -1.18
C ASN A 91 -21.17 -21.09 -0.16
N THR A 92 -19.98 -20.53 0.04
CA THR A 92 -18.97 -21.10 0.95
C THR A 92 -19.21 -20.66 2.39
N GLU A 93 -19.16 -21.60 3.32
CA GLU A 93 -19.13 -21.28 4.75
C GLU A 93 -17.78 -20.65 5.13
N LEU A 94 -17.82 -19.39 5.57
CA LEU A 94 -16.65 -18.67 6.02
C LEU A 94 -16.37 -18.98 7.50
N ARG A 95 -15.10 -19.22 7.82
CA ARG A 95 -14.60 -19.34 9.19
C ARG A 95 -14.10 -17.99 9.65
N ARG A 96 -14.50 -17.58 10.85
CA ARG A 96 -13.97 -16.36 11.47
C ARG A 96 -12.45 -16.43 11.55
N ASN A 97 -11.85 -15.30 11.26
CA ASN A 97 -10.42 -15.09 11.27
C ASN A 97 -10.03 -14.30 12.53
N ARG A 98 -8.75 -14.34 12.86
CA ARG A 98 -8.15 -13.49 13.90
C ARG A 98 -7.80 -12.16 13.26
N ALA A 99 -7.94 -11.05 13.99
CA ALA A 99 -7.41 -9.74 13.63
C ALA A 99 -5.89 -9.77 13.31
N PRO A 100 -5.36 -8.76 12.61
CA PRO A 100 -3.93 -8.66 12.37
C PRO A 100 -3.13 -8.71 13.68
N LEU A 101 -1.95 -9.33 13.62
CA LEU A 101 -1.02 -9.39 14.75
C LEU A 101 -0.41 -8.02 15.04
N LEU A 102 -0.22 -7.21 13.99
CA LEU A 102 0.32 -5.87 14.03
C LEU A 102 -0.13 -5.08 12.80
N THR A 103 -0.41 -3.80 13.00
CA THR A 103 -0.55 -2.81 11.91
C THR A 103 0.26 -1.55 12.22
N PHE A 104 0.83 -0.93 11.19
CA PHE A 104 1.55 0.35 11.33
C PHE A 104 1.65 1.07 9.98
N GLU A 105 1.70 2.40 10.02
CA GLU A 105 1.97 3.22 8.84
C GLU A 105 3.48 3.25 8.53
N THR A 106 3.84 3.10 7.26
CA THR A 106 5.25 3.14 6.84
C THR A 106 5.69 4.53 6.38
N THR A 107 4.76 5.35 5.90
CA THR A 107 5.03 6.68 5.36
C THR A 107 3.83 7.62 5.44
N THR A 108 4.16 8.91 5.50
CA THR A 108 3.24 10.01 5.22
C THR A 108 3.48 10.56 3.81
N SER A 109 3.20 9.77 2.78
CA SER A 109 3.44 10.18 1.39
C SER A 109 2.37 11.19 0.92
N ALA A 110 2.79 12.26 0.28
CA ALA A 110 1.88 13.14 -0.44
C ALA A 110 2.02 12.97 -1.98
N ALA A 111 2.96 12.13 -2.43
CA ALA A 111 3.11 11.76 -3.83
C ALA A 111 1.91 10.95 -4.33
N THR A 112 1.46 11.23 -5.54
CA THR A 112 0.32 10.51 -6.15
C THR A 112 0.75 9.76 -7.41
N PRO A 113 0.65 8.41 -7.43
CA PRO A 113 0.44 7.51 -6.30
C PRO A 113 1.68 7.35 -5.38
N SER A 114 1.51 6.70 -4.23
CA SER A 114 2.62 6.31 -3.34
C SER A 114 3.40 5.10 -3.85
N ASP A 115 2.71 4.15 -4.49
CA ASP A 115 3.23 2.91 -5.06
C ASP A 115 3.99 2.04 -4.03
N PRO A 116 3.27 1.53 -3.00
CA PRO A 116 3.89 0.83 -1.89
C PRO A 116 4.44 -0.53 -2.31
N THR A 117 5.69 -0.78 -1.93
CA THR A 117 6.26 -2.12 -1.90
C THR A 117 6.93 -2.39 -0.57
N GLY A 118 6.99 -3.65 -0.16
CA GLY A 118 7.73 -4.01 1.04
C GLY A 118 7.98 -5.50 1.15
N ALA A 119 9.03 -5.85 1.88
CA ALA A 119 9.41 -7.22 2.13
C ALA A 119 9.83 -7.44 3.58
N VAL A 120 9.36 -8.55 4.15
CA VAL A 120 9.81 -9.04 5.44
C VAL A 120 11.02 -9.97 5.27
N GLY A 121 12.03 -9.75 6.10
CA GLY A 121 13.15 -10.67 6.31
C GLY A 121 13.15 -11.21 7.74
N PRO A 122 14.19 -11.94 8.18
CA PRO A 122 14.20 -12.62 9.47
C PRO A 122 14.06 -11.69 10.68
N ASN A 123 14.56 -10.45 10.57
CA ASN A 123 14.61 -9.49 11.68
C ASN A 123 14.04 -8.11 11.34
N HIS A 124 13.75 -7.84 10.07
CA HIS A 124 13.45 -6.49 9.57
C HIS A 124 12.30 -6.52 8.57
N TYR A 125 11.56 -5.42 8.51
CA TYR A 125 10.66 -5.11 7.41
C TYR A 125 11.19 -3.89 6.66
N VAL A 126 11.34 -4.00 5.34
CA VAL A 126 11.76 -2.88 4.49
C VAL A 126 10.56 -2.46 3.66
N ALA A 127 10.13 -1.20 3.84
CA ALA A 127 9.04 -0.59 3.07
C ALA A 127 9.61 0.49 2.15
N ALA A 128 9.05 0.63 0.96
CA ALA A 128 9.39 1.69 0.02
C ALA A 128 8.16 2.23 -0.70
N TRP A 129 8.27 3.48 -1.13
CA TRP A 129 7.23 4.24 -1.81
C TRP A 129 7.89 5.27 -2.72
N ASN A 130 7.44 5.37 -3.96
CA ASN A 130 7.88 6.27 -5.04
C ASN A 130 9.38 6.66 -5.04
N THR A 131 9.83 7.57 -4.18
CA THR A 131 11.22 8.09 -4.18
C THR A 131 12.01 7.74 -2.91
N SER A 132 11.45 6.94 -2.01
CA SER A 132 11.97 6.75 -0.65
C SER A 132 11.71 5.35 -0.10
N PHE A 133 12.41 5.01 0.98
CA PHE A 133 12.24 3.77 1.71
C PHE A 133 12.55 3.97 3.20
N ARG A 134 12.16 2.98 4.01
CA ARG A 134 12.43 2.95 5.45
C ARG A 134 12.51 1.52 5.97
N ILE A 135 13.35 1.33 6.98
CA ILE A 135 13.55 0.04 7.64
C ILE A 135 12.90 0.06 9.01
N PHE A 136 12.20 -1.02 9.33
CA PHE A 136 11.50 -1.25 10.58
C PHE A 136 11.98 -2.55 11.22
N ASP A 137 11.86 -2.64 12.54
CA ASP A 137 11.88 -3.93 13.22
C ASP A 137 10.57 -4.70 12.98
N LYS A 138 10.50 -5.96 13.40
CA LYS A 138 9.28 -6.79 13.29
C LYS A 138 8.14 -6.36 14.22
N SER A 139 8.35 -5.35 15.07
CA SER A 139 7.33 -4.73 15.90
C SER A 139 6.78 -3.44 15.28
N GLY A 140 7.19 -3.09 14.05
CA GLY A 140 6.72 -1.90 13.35
C GLY A 140 7.41 -0.62 13.80
N ASN A 141 8.43 -0.69 14.66
CA ASN A 141 9.20 0.50 15.05
C ASN A 141 10.20 0.85 13.96
N PRO A 142 10.28 2.12 13.56
CA PRO A 142 11.26 2.53 12.58
C PRO A 142 12.68 2.51 13.16
N LEU A 143 13.60 1.87 12.45
CA LEU A 143 15.02 1.82 12.82
C LEU A 143 15.85 2.92 12.15
N THR A 144 15.32 3.51 11.08
CA THR A 144 15.90 4.64 10.37
C THR A 144 14.91 5.80 10.26
N ASN A 145 15.41 7.00 9.98
CA ASN A 145 14.57 8.02 9.34
C ASN A 145 14.14 7.50 7.95
N ALA A 146 13.06 8.06 7.40
CA ALA A 146 12.74 7.84 5.99
C ALA A 146 13.94 8.30 5.13
N ALA A 147 14.40 7.44 4.24
CA ALA A 147 15.57 7.65 3.39
C ALA A 147 15.11 7.90 1.96
N SER A 148 15.68 8.90 1.30
CA SER A 148 15.58 9.01 -0.16
C SER A 148 16.29 7.82 -0.80
N LEU A 149 15.81 7.35 -1.94
CA LEU A 149 16.51 6.35 -2.77
C LEU A 149 17.94 6.80 -3.13
N ALA A 150 18.20 8.11 -3.19
CA ALA A 150 19.54 8.66 -3.39
C ALA A 150 20.56 8.27 -2.30
N THR A 151 20.10 7.79 -1.14
CA THR A 151 20.94 7.21 -0.07
C THR A 151 21.64 5.93 -0.53
N LEU A 152 20.97 5.13 -1.38
CA LEU A 152 21.56 3.92 -1.97
C LEU A 152 22.04 4.17 -3.40
N PHE A 153 21.40 5.08 -4.13
CA PHE A 153 21.69 5.40 -5.52
C PHE A 153 22.17 6.85 -5.67
N PRO A 154 23.42 7.19 -5.34
CA PRO A 154 23.90 8.58 -5.36
C PRO A 154 23.59 9.30 -6.67
N GLY A 155 22.81 10.38 -6.57
CA GLY A 155 22.39 11.19 -7.72
C GLY A 155 21.15 10.70 -8.46
N ASN A 156 20.46 9.67 -7.95
CA ASN A 156 19.24 9.15 -8.54
C ASN A 156 18.18 8.80 -7.47
N ALA A 157 16.95 9.24 -7.68
CA ALA A 157 15.79 8.99 -6.82
C ALA A 157 14.49 9.25 -7.60
N ILE A 158 14.41 8.73 -8.82
CA ILE A 158 13.37 9.15 -9.76
C ILE A 158 12.08 8.34 -9.63
N GLY A 159 12.07 7.12 -9.09
CA GLY A 159 10.79 6.47 -8.81
C GLY A 159 10.74 4.94 -8.66
N ASP A 160 9.56 4.53 -8.20
CA ASP A 160 8.97 3.18 -8.09
C ASP A 160 9.93 2.05 -7.67
N PRO A 161 10.48 2.12 -6.44
CA PRO A 161 11.30 1.06 -5.91
C PRO A 161 10.48 -0.21 -5.69
N ILE A 162 11.02 -1.34 -6.14
CA ILE A 162 10.54 -2.66 -5.77
C ILE A 162 11.48 -3.21 -4.72
N VAL A 163 10.92 -3.47 -3.54
CA VAL A 163 11.63 -4.15 -2.45
C VAL A 163 11.26 -5.63 -2.45
N PHE A 164 12.27 -6.50 -2.43
CA PHE A 164 12.08 -7.92 -2.20
C PHE A 164 13.20 -8.49 -1.34
N TYR A 165 12.93 -9.61 -0.68
CA TYR A 165 13.89 -10.31 0.16
C TYR A 165 14.23 -11.67 -0.47
N ASP A 166 15.49 -11.82 -0.85
CA ASP A 166 16.05 -13.05 -1.38
C ASP A 166 16.38 -14.01 -0.22
N ALA A 167 15.38 -14.81 0.17
CA ALA A 167 15.48 -15.71 1.31
C ALA A 167 16.51 -16.83 1.14
N ALA A 168 16.90 -17.16 -0.08
CA ALA A 168 17.94 -18.16 -0.34
C ALA A 168 19.35 -17.60 -0.13
N ALA A 169 19.55 -16.30 -0.38
CA ALA A 169 20.81 -15.60 -0.13
C ALA A 169 20.84 -14.85 1.21
N ASP A 170 19.71 -14.73 1.89
CA ASP A 170 19.54 -13.95 3.12
C ASP A 170 19.86 -12.46 2.89
N ARG A 171 19.30 -11.86 1.83
CA ARG A 171 19.58 -10.47 1.39
C ARG A 171 18.31 -9.70 1.06
N PHE A 172 18.28 -8.41 1.43
CA PHE A 172 17.34 -7.45 0.86
C PHE A 172 17.85 -6.90 -0.46
N VAL A 173 16.93 -6.68 -1.41
CA VAL A 173 17.17 -5.99 -2.67
C VAL A 173 16.19 -4.84 -2.81
N ILE A 174 16.70 -3.67 -3.21
CA ILE A 174 15.91 -2.48 -3.51
C ILE A 174 16.26 -2.03 -4.93
N THR A 175 15.26 -1.63 -5.71
CA THR A 175 15.46 -1.16 -7.09
C THR A 175 15.12 0.32 -7.24
N GLU A 176 15.53 0.92 -8.35
CA GLU A 176 15.25 2.30 -8.73
C GLU A 176 15.28 2.39 -10.27
N PHE A 177 14.47 3.25 -10.88
CA PHE A 177 14.57 3.48 -12.33
C PHE A 177 15.85 4.21 -12.71
N ASP A 178 16.29 4.06 -13.95
CA ASP A 178 17.20 5.00 -14.59
C ASP A 178 16.54 5.60 -15.84
N SER A 179 16.86 6.85 -16.14
CA SER A 179 16.38 7.58 -17.31
C SER A 179 17.51 8.07 -18.23
N SER A 180 18.78 7.92 -17.82
CA SER A 180 19.94 8.45 -18.54
C SER A 180 21.14 7.47 -18.52
N PRO A 181 21.10 6.37 -19.30
CA PRO A 181 20.03 5.95 -20.20
C PRO A 181 18.87 5.24 -19.47
N ASN A 182 17.74 5.06 -20.16
CA ASN A 182 16.61 4.32 -19.60
C ASN A 182 17.04 2.90 -19.14
N GLY A 183 16.73 2.55 -17.90
CA GLY A 183 17.29 1.38 -17.24
C GLY A 183 16.73 1.14 -15.84
N PHE A 184 17.45 0.33 -15.07
CA PHE A 184 17.24 0.15 -13.64
C PHE A 184 18.56 0.17 -12.90
N ASN A 185 18.48 0.63 -11.66
CA ASN A 185 19.50 0.47 -10.66
C ASN A 185 19.05 -0.59 -9.65
N VAL A 186 20.02 -1.35 -9.14
CA VAL A 186 19.77 -2.41 -8.17
C VAL A 186 20.74 -2.27 -7.00
N ALA A 187 20.19 -2.25 -5.79
CA ALA A 187 20.94 -2.27 -4.55
C ALA A 187 20.74 -3.63 -3.89
N VAL A 188 21.83 -4.38 -3.70
CA VAL A 188 21.83 -5.68 -3.01
C VAL A 188 22.52 -5.49 -1.67
N CYS A 189 21.82 -5.76 -0.58
CA CYS A 189 22.43 -5.72 0.76
C CYS A 189 23.53 -6.78 0.85
N GLN A 190 24.56 -6.56 1.66
CA GLN A 190 25.65 -7.53 1.86
C GLN A 190 25.33 -8.60 2.89
N GLY A 191 24.27 -8.40 3.66
CA GLY A 191 23.76 -9.32 4.66
C GLY A 191 22.26 -9.13 4.91
N PRO A 192 21.73 -9.73 5.98
CA PRO A 192 20.31 -9.64 6.35
C PRO A 192 19.95 -8.42 7.19
N ASP A 193 20.93 -7.60 7.57
CA ASP A 193 20.73 -6.40 8.37
C ASP A 193 20.86 -5.16 7.48
N PRO A 194 19.76 -4.71 6.83
CA PRO A 194 19.79 -3.59 5.91
C PRO A 194 20.14 -2.24 6.59
N VAL A 195 20.20 -2.19 7.93
CA VAL A 195 20.64 -1.01 8.70
C VAL A 195 22.15 -0.99 8.85
N ASN A 196 22.74 -2.15 9.19
CA ASN A 196 24.14 -2.26 9.62
C ASN A 196 25.09 -2.86 8.57
N ASP A 197 24.57 -3.57 7.58
CA ASP A 197 25.34 -4.11 6.46
C ASP A 197 25.50 -3.09 5.32
N GLY A 198 26.60 -3.20 4.57
CA GLY A 198 26.84 -2.42 3.36
C GLY A 198 25.98 -2.88 2.17
N TRP A 199 26.09 -2.17 1.05
CA TRP A 199 25.29 -2.43 -0.15
C TRP A 199 26.17 -2.49 -1.40
N TYR A 200 25.88 -3.44 -2.28
CA TYR A 200 26.39 -3.50 -3.65
C TYR A 200 25.40 -2.80 -4.58
N ILE A 201 25.85 -1.70 -5.19
CA ILE A 201 24.99 -0.84 -6.02
C ILE A 201 25.38 -0.95 -7.49
N TYR A 202 24.43 -1.36 -8.32
CA TYR A 202 24.57 -1.48 -9.76
C TYR A 202 23.74 -0.39 -10.43
N THR A 203 24.40 0.61 -11.02
CA THR A 203 23.74 1.78 -11.65
C THR A 203 24.12 2.00 -13.11
N THR A 204 24.97 1.14 -13.68
CA THR A 204 25.50 1.36 -15.03
C THR A 204 25.45 0.08 -15.85
N GLY A 205 25.09 0.23 -17.12
CA GLY A 205 25.12 -0.85 -18.10
C GLY A 205 23.78 -1.55 -18.37
N PHE A 206 22.79 -1.40 -17.47
CA PHE A 206 21.45 -1.97 -17.69
C PHE A 206 20.56 -1.05 -18.51
N GLY A 207 20.63 -1.17 -19.85
CA GLY A 207 19.83 -0.35 -20.76
C GLY A 207 18.57 -1.07 -21.26
N THR A 208 17.40 -0.53 -20.99
CA THR A 208 16.10 -1.06 -21.48
C THR A 208 15.70 -0.49 -22.85
N GLY A 209 16.34 0.60 -23.27
CA GLY A 209 16.09 1.30 -24.54
C GLY A 209 14.89 2.25 -24.52
N SER A 210 13.98 2.10 -23.55
CA SER A 210 12.85 2.99 -23.31
C SER A 210 12.49 2.99 -21.83
N PHE A 211 11.96 4.11 -21.32
CA PHE A 211 11.64 4.27 -19.90
C PHE A 211 10.83 3.08 -19.38
N PRO A 212 11.35 2.32 -18.40
CA PRO A 212 10.81 1.01 -18.11
C PRO A 212 9.80 1.02 -16.97
N ASP A 213 8.67 1.66 -17.22
CA ASP A 213 7.57 1.82 -16.27
C ASP A 213 6.96 0.46 -15.82
N TYR A 214 6.27 0.46 -14.68
CA TYR A 214 5.49 -0.64 -14.12
C TYR A 214 6.24 -1.98 -14.07
N THR A 215 7.36 -2.00 -13.34
CA THR A 215 8.27 -3.15 -13.31
C THR A 215 8.06 -4.12 -12.19
N LYS A 216 8.35 -5.39 -12.48
CA LYS A 216 8.25 -6.48 -11.52
C LYS A 216 9.60 -7.19 -11.47
N PHE A 217 10.05 -7.51 -10.27
CA PHE A 217 11.31 -8.19 -10.00
C PHE A 217 11.04 -9.51 -9.29
N SER A 218 11.67 -10.57 -9.78
CA SER A 218 11.45 -11.93 -9.30
C SER A 218 12.77 -12.65 -9.06
N VAL A 219 12.85 -13.42 -7.97
CA VAL A 219 13.97 -14.33 -7.72
C VAL A 219 13.64 -15.69 -8.33
N TRP A 220 14.43 -16.14 -9.30
CA TRP A 220 14.27 -17.45 -9.93
C TRP A 220 15.62 -18.12 -10.16
N ALA A 221 15.87 -19.24 -9.47
CA ALA A 221 17.12 -19.99 -9.57
C ALA A 221 18.35 -19.08 -9.41
N ASP A 222 19.26 -19.09 -10.39
CA ASP A 222 20.48 -18.27 -10.47
C ASP A 222 20.26 -16.88 -11.10
N THR A 223 19.02 -16.41 -11.18
CA THR A 223 18.63 -15.22 -11.94
C THR A 223 17.71 -14.29 -11.16
N TYR A 224 17.95 -12.98 -11.27
CA TYR A 224 16.93 -11.96 -10.99
C TYR A 224 16.20 -11.63 -12.30
N MET A 225 14.92 -11.99 -12.36
CA MET A 225 14.07 -11.74 -13.51
C MET A 225 13.40 -10.38 -13.38
N VAL A 226 13.31 -9.65 -14.49
CA VAL A 226 12.69 -8.32 -14.56
C VAL A 226 11.69 -8.29 -15.70
N THR A 227 10.50 -7.77 -15.45
CA THR A 227 9.53 -7.45 -16.49
C THR A 227 9.18 -5.98 -16.47
N ALA A 228 8.89 -5.39 -17.64
CA ALA A 228 8.63 -3.95 -17.77
C ALA A 228 7.57 -3.61 -18.83
N ASN A 229 6.85 -2.51 -18.61
CA ASN A 229 5.85 -1.96 -19.52
C ASN A 229 6.46 -1.12 -20.66
N ILE A 230 7.21 -1.75 -21.56
CA ILE A 230 7.98 -1.04 -22.62
C ILE A 230 7.50 -1.34 -24.06
N GLY A 231 8.34 -1.39 -25.10
CA GLY A 231 7.99 -1.81 -26.49
C GLY A 231 8.36 -3.28 -26.81
N SER A 232 7.75 -3.92 -27.82
CA SER A 232 7.70 -5.39 -27.99
C SER A 232 9.05 -6.14 -28.10
N SER A 233 10.17 -5.44 -28.30
CA SER A 233 11.49 -6.07 -28.45
C SER A 233 12.11 -6.55 -27.15
N ASN A 234 12.02 -5.79 -26.05
CA ASN A 234 12.69 -6.13 -24.78
C ASN A 234 11.65 -6.07 -23.67
N ARG A 235 11.08 -7.21 -23.24
CA ARG A 235 10.00 -7.23 -22.22
C ARG A 235 10.42 -7.85 -20.92
N VAL A 236 11.28 -8.83 -21.06
CA VAL A 236 11.78 -9.67 -19.98
C VAL A 236 13.28 -9.53 -19.99
N PHE A 237 13.85 -9.33 -18.82
CA PHE A 237 15.28 -9.31 -18.63
C PHE A 237 15.65 -10.32 -17.55
N ALA A 238 16.81 -10.93 -17.72
CA ALA A 238 17.46 -11.76 -16.72
C ALA A 238 18.75 -11.07 -16.31
N ILE A 239 19.03 -11.02 -15.02
CA ILE A 239 20.28 -10.50 -14.44
C ILE A 239 20.95 -11.63 -13.65
N GLU A 240 22.27 -11.79 -13.82
CA GLU A 240 23.06 -12.85 -13.20
C GLU A 240 23.16 -12.63 -11.69
N ARG A 241 22.25 -13.27 -10.95
CA ARG A 241 22.04 -13.05 -9.51
C ARG A 241 23.27 -13.39 -8.69
N ASN A 242 23.95 -14.49 -9.00
CA ASN A 242 25.08 -14.97 -8.22
C ASN A 242 26.25 -13.98 -8.21
N GLU A 243 26.55 -13.33 -9.34
CA GLU A 243 27.58 -12.29 -9.40
C GLU A 243 27.16 -11.05 -8.60
N MET A 244 25.88 -10.67 -8.63
CA MET A 244 25.38 -9.54 -7.83
C MET A 244 25.51 -9.78 -6.33
N LEU A 245 25.23 -11.01 -5.88
CA LEU A 245 25.37 -11.42 -4.49
C LEU A 245 26.83 -11.43 -4.02
N ASN A 246 27.76 -11.76 -4.93
CA ASN A 246 29.20 -11.75 -4.65
C ASN A 246 29.82 -10.34 -4.73
N GLY A 247 29.10 -9.36 -5.27
CA GLY A 247 29.62 -8.02 -5.48
C GLY A 247 30.51 -7.92 -6.72
N ASP A 248 30.28 -8.77 -7.72
CA ASP A 248 31.02 -8.85 -8.97
C ASP A 248 30.23 -8.21 -10.13
N PRO A 249 30.86 -7.87 -11.28
CA PRO A 249 30.15 -7.47 -12.48
C PRO A 249 29.16 -8.55 -12.94
N SER A 250 27.94 -8.15 -13.27
CA SER A 250 26.84 -9.08 -13.56
C SER A 250 26.40 -9.00 -15.02
N GLN A 251 26.15 -10.14 -15.66
CA GLN A 251 25.57 -10.17 -17.00
C GLN A 251 24.07 -9.86 -16.99
N PHE A 252 23.56 -9.39 -18.12
CA PHE A 252 22.12 -9.39 -18.38
C PHE A 252 21.78 -9.90 -19.78
N VAL A 253 20.55 -10.42 -19.90
CA VAL A 253 19.94 -10.88 -21.15
C VAL A 253 18.57 -10.22 -21.29
N ALA A 254 18.24 -9.70 -22.47
CA ALA A 254 16.90 -9.22 -22.81
C ALA A 254 16.21 -10.20 -23.77
N LEU A 255 14.95 -10.51 -23.49
CA LEU A 255 14.15 -11.48 -24.22
C LEU A 255 12.80 -10.89 -24.66
N PRO A 256 12.31 -11.26 -25.86
CA PRO A 256 10.97 -10.90 -26.32
C PRO A 256 9.93 -11.88 -25.76
N LEU A 257 8.63 -11.57 -25.91
CA LEU A 257 7.53 -12.50 -25.64
C LEU A 257 6.82 -12.84 -26.98
N PRO A 258 7.23 -13.92 -27.67
CA PRO A 258 6.69 -14.26 -28.98
C PRO A 258 5.19 -14.55 -28.93
N GLY A 259 4.44 -13.99 -29.87
CA GLY A 259 2.98 -14.19 -29.97
C GLY A 259 2.18 -13.45 -28.89
N LEU A 260 2.78 -12.53 -28.14
CA LEU A 260 2.07 -11.66 -27.20
C LEU A 260 1.13 -10.71 -27.95
N VAL A 261 -0.13 -10.66 -27.51
CA VAL A 261 -1.10 -9.63 -27.88
C VAL A 261 -1.52 -8.92 -26.59
N THR A 262 -1.75 -7.61 -26.66
CA THR A 262 -2.02 -6.80 -25.46
C THR A 262 -3.19 -5.86 -25.67
N SER A 263 -3.78 -5.41 -24.56
CA SER A 263 -4.72 -4.30 -24.51
C SER A 263 -4.05 -2.94 -24.77
N GLY A 264 -2.73 -2.86 -24.94
CA GLY A 264 -1.99 -1.60 -24.98
C GLY A 264 -1.19 -1.30 -23.70
N PHE A 265 -1.37 -2.11 -22.65
CA PHE A 265 -0.54 -2.15 -21.46
C PHE A 265 0.19 -3.49 -21.37
N TYR A 266 1.41 -3.52 -20.82
CA TYR A 266 2.19 -4.73 -20.66
C TYR A 266 2.49 -4.98 -19.17
N SER A 267 1.83 -5.98 -18.59
CA SER A 267 2.04 -6.45 -17.21
C SER A 267 2.39 -7.95 -17.12
N PRO A 268 3.42 -8.45 -17.82
CA PRO A 268 3.87 -9.83 -17.61
C PRO A 268 4.54 -9.97 -16.24
N GLN A 269 4.43 -11.15 -15.63
CA GLN A 269 5.05 -11.48 -14.34
C GLN A 269 5.95 -12.69 -14.50
N ALA A 270 7.23 -12.55 -14.18
CA ALA A 270 8.08 -13.71 -13.95
C ALA A 270 7.74 -14.33 -12.60
N PHE A 271 7.81 -15.66 -12.50
CA PHE A 271 7.53 -16.32 -11.21
C PHE A 271 8.59 -15.95 -10.16
N HIS A 272 8.13 -15.56 -8.98
CA HIS A 272 8.96 -15.13 -7.85
C HIS A 272 9.03 -16.25 -6.80
N THR A 273 10.23 -16.70 -6.43
CA THR A 273 10.36 -17.73 -5.39
C THR A 273 10.03 -17.18 -4.00
N THR A 274 8.96 -17.69 -3.39
CA THR A 274 8.62 -17.42 -1.99
C THR A 274 9.42 -18.32 -1.04
N GLY A 275 10.31 -17.72 -0.25
CA GLY A 275 11.18 -18.43 0.71
C GLY A 275 12.45 -19.00 0.08
N ALA A 276 13.19 -19.82 0.82
CA ALA A 276 14.57 -20.20 0.47
C ALA A 276 14.71 -21.33 -0.57
N SER A 277 13.61 -21.99 -0.94
CA SER A 277 13.63 -23.16 -1.84
C SER A 277 13.52 -22.75 -3.31
N LEU A 278 14.64 -22.31 -3.89
CA LEU A 278 14.75 -21.96 -5.30
C LEU A 278 14.46 -23.16 -6.23
N ALA A 279 14.03 -22.85 -7.46
CA ALA A 279 14.16 -23.79 -8.56
C ALA A 279 15.65 -24.11 -8.81
N PRO A 280 16.02 -25.32 -9.27
CA PRO A 280 17.41 -25.63 -9.60
C PRO A 280 17.96 -24.73 -10.70
N ASP A 281 19.25 -24.37 -10.61
CA ASP A 281 19.95 -23.59 -11.64
C ASP A 281 19.79 -24.22 -13.03
N GLY A 282 19.60 -23.37 -14.04
CA GLY A 282 19.29 -23.78 -15.42
C GLY A 282 17.84 -24.22 -15.65
N THR A 283 16.97 -24.26 -14.62
CA THR A 283 15.53 -24.45 -14.83
C THR A 283 14.96 -23.21 -15.52
N PRO A 284 14.30 -23.34 -16.68
CA PRO A 284 13.73 -22.19 -17.38
C PRO A 284 12.78 -21.37 -16.50
N ALA A 285 12.91 -20.05 -16.53
CA ALA A 285 12.10 -19.11 -15.76
C ALA A 285 10.73 -18.90 -16.43
N PRO A 286 9.60 -19.22 -15.78
CA PRO A 286 8.29 -18.97 -16.35
C PRO A 286 7.88 -17.50 -16.28
N ILE A 287 7.18 -17.03 -17.31
CA ILE A 287 6.59 -15.69 -17.40
C ILE A 287 5.12 -15.85 -17.75
N VAL A 288 4.22 -15.33 -16.91
CA VAL A 288 2.77 -15.38 -17.12
C VAL A 288 2.22 -14.05 -17.62
N TYR A 289 1.18 -14.13 -18.45
CA TYR A 289 0.39 -13.00 -18.92
C TYR A 289 -1.07 -13.42 -19.16
N LEU A 290 -2.02 -12.51 -18.93
CA LEU A 290 -3.45 -12.74 -19.19
C LEU A 290 -3.86 -12.15 -20.54
N GLN A 291 -4.78 -12.79 -21.24
CA GLN A 291 -5.37 -12.28 -22.47
C GLN A 291 -6.87 -12.48 -22.48
N ASP A 292 -7.59 -11.40 -22.75
CA ASP A 292 -9.04 -11.32 -22.66
C ASP A 292 -9.68 -11.28 -24.06
N ASP A 293 -10.78 -11.99 -24.23
CA ASP A 293 -11.51 -12.15 -25.47
C ASP A 293 -12.19 -10.86 -25.98
N ALA A 294 -12.23 -9.79 -25.19
CA ALA A 294 -12.60 -8.45 -25.66
C ALA A 294 -11.51 -7.78 -26.51
N TRP A 295 -10.27 -8.26 -26.47
CA TRP A 295 -9.14 -7.59 -27.13
C TRP A 295 -9.04 -7.93 -28.63
N ALA A 296 -8.40 -7.04 -29.38
CA ALA A 296 -8.12 -7.25 -30.80
C ALA A 296 -7.06 -8.36 -30.99
N GLY A 297 -7.39 -9.41 -31.76
CA GLY A 297 -6.46 -10.52 -32.02
C GLY A 297 -6.45 -11.62 -30.95
N VAL A 298 -7.36 -11.56 -29.98
CA VAL A 298 -7.64 -12.62 -29.00
C VAL A 298 -9.01 -13.22 -29.32
N SER A 299 -9.15 -14.53 -29.40
CA SER A 299 -10.45 -15.17 -29.68
C SER A 299 -11.22 -15.57 -28.43
N ASP A 300 -10.49 -16.01 -27.40
CA ASP A 300 -11.01 -16.61 -26.18
C ASP A 300 -10.11 -16.17 -25.00
N ASP A 301 -10.67 -16.17 -23.79
CA ASP A 301 -9.94 -15.87 -22.57
C ASP A 301 -8.88 -16.94 -22.30
N HIS A 302 -7.65 -16.51 -22.00
CA HIS A 302 -6.58 -17.44 -21.71
C HIS A 302 -5.43 -16.81 -20.94
N LEU A 303 -4.62 -17.68 -20.35
CA LEU A 303 -3.31 -17.35 -19.81
C LEU A 303 -2.23 -17.83 -20.79
N LYS A 304 -1.17 -17.04 -20.94
CA LYS A 304 0.06 -17.45 -21.63
C LYS A 304 1.19 -17.61 -20.64
N ILE A 305 1.94 -18.71 -20.79
CA ILE A 305 3.16 -18.96 -20.03
C ILE A 305 4.31 -19.23 -20.99
N TRP A 306 5.33 -18.39 -20.96
CA TRP A 306 6.59 -18.61 -21.67
C TRP A 306 7.65 -19.10 -20.70
N ASN A 307 8.67 -19.81 -21.21
CA ASN A 307 9.82 -20.25 -20.44
C ASN A 307 11.09 -19.60 -21.00
N ALA A 308 11.78 -18.82 -20.16
CA ALA A 308 13.07 -18.21 -20.46
C ALA A 308 14.21 -19.12 -20.02
N THR A 309 14.99 -19.63 -20.97
CA THR A 309 16.23 -20.39 -20.69
C THR A 309 17.41 -19.42 -20.75
N ILE A 310 18.19 -19.35 -19.66
CA ILE A 310 19.34 -18.44 -19.55
C ILE A 310 20.64 -19.24 -19.56
N ASP A 311 21.59 -18.81 -20.38
CA ASP A 311 22.94 -19.38 -20.47
C ASP A 311 23.97 -18.31 -20.08
N TRP A 312 24.42 -18.29 -18.82
CA TRP A 312 25.43 -17.34 -18.35
C TRP A 312 26.84 -17.62 -18.91
N VAL A 313 27.10 -18.84 -19.38
CA VAL A 313 28.39 -19.16 -20.04
C VAL A 313 28.45 -18.49 -21.41
N THR A 314 27.34 -18.49 -22.14
CA THR A 314 27.20 -17.84 -23.44
C THR A 314 25.83 -17.18 -23.55
N PRO A 315 25.68 -15.91 -23.09
CA PRO A 315 24.40 -15.21 -23.02
C PRO A 315 23.59 -15.21 -24.32
N SER A 316 24.27 -15.22 -25.47
CA SER A 316 23.63 -15.29 -26.79
C SER A 316 22.91 -16.62 -27.10
N ASN A 317 23.18 -17.69 -26.34
CA ASN A 317 22.47 -18.98 -26.43
C ASN A 317 21.17 -19.01 -25.62
N SER A 318 20.90 -17.99 -24.82
CA SER A 318 19.64 -17.86 -24.09
C SER A 318 18.45 -17.88 -25.05
N SER A 319 17.25 -18.17 -24.57
CA SER A 319 16.06 -18.20 -25.41
C SER A 319 14.76 -18.05 -24.64
N MET A 320 13.72 -17.60 -25.35
CA MET A 320 12.34 -17.62 -24.90
C MET A 320 11.56 -18.65 -25.73
N SER A 321 10.85 -19.56 -25.08
CA SER A 321 9.98 -20.53 -25.77
C SER A 321 8.81 -19.85 -26.48
N SER A 322 8.03 -20.60 -27.28
CA SER A 322 6.65 -20.23 -27.55
C SER A 322 5.80 -20.31 -26.27
N ALA A 323 4.71 -19.56 -26.21
CA ALA A 323 3.79 -19.64 -25.08
C ALA A 323 3.11 -21.01 -25.02
N GLN A 324 3.09 -21.62 -23.84
CA GLN A 324 1.97 -22.46 -23.44
C GLN A 324 0.73 -21.58 -23.33
N ILE A 325 -0.40 -22.05 -23.87
CA ILE A 325 -1.72 -21.41 -23.70
C ILE A 325 -2.51 -22.29 -22.73
N ILE A 326 -3.07 -21.68 -21.69
CA ILE A 326 -4.03 -22.29 -20.77
C ILE A 326 -5.36 -21.59 -21.03
N ASP A 327 -6.32 -22.32 -21.60
CA ASP A 327 -7.62 -21.81 -22.03
C ASP A 327 -8.76 -22.73 -21.56
N ALA A 328 -9.96 -22.55 -22.12
CA ALA A 328 -11.13 -23.37 -21.80
C ALA A 328 -10.89 -24.89 -21.96
N SER A 329 -9.96 -25.31 -22.83
CA SER A 329 -9.60 -26.73 -22.98
C SER A 329 -8.83 -27.30 -21.78
N ASP A 330 -8.24 -26.43 -20.97
CA ASP A 330 -7.58 -26.73 -19.70
C ASP A 330 -8.48 -26.46 -18.47
N ASN A 331 -9.79 -26.25 -18.71
CA ASN A 331 -10.80 -25.89 -17.71
C ASN A 331 -10.61 -24.49 -17.09
N LEU A 332 -10.00 -23.55 -17.82
CA LEU A 332 -10.06 -22.14 -17.42
C LEU A 332 -11.49 -21.63 -17.54
N THR A 333 -11.96 -20.90 -16.52
CA THR A 333 -13.25 -20.20 -16.57
C THR A 333 -13.08 -18.84 -17.24
N ASP A 334 -13.97 -18.47 -18.16
CA ASP A 334 -14.00 -17.14 -18.79
C ASP A 334 -13.99 -16.00 -17.74
N PHE A 335 -13.48 -14.84 -18.10
CA PHE A 335 -13.34 -13.69 -17.22
C PHE A 335 -13.48 -12.37 -17.97
N ILE A 336 -13.92 -11.32 -17.27
CA ILE A 336 -14.01 -9.97 -17.83
C ILE A 336 -12.95 -9.12 -17.14
N SER A 337 -11.79 -8.96 -17.76
CA SER A 337 -10.68 -8.13 -17.24
C SER A 337 -10.73 -6.68 -17.73
N VAL A 338 -11.87 -6.27 -18.29
CA VAL A 338 -12.10 -4.97 -18.92
C VAL A 338 -13.25 -4.26 -18.23
N PHE A 339 -12.98 -3.04 -17.75
CA PHE A 339 -13.96 -2.17 -17.10
C PHE A 339 -14.19 -0.93 -17.98
N ASP A 340 -15.46 -0.51 -18.12
CA ASP A 340 -15.86 0.70 -18.87
C ASP A 340 -15.19 0.87 -20.24
N GLY A 341 -15.03 -0.23 -20.97
CA GLY A 341 -14.40 -0.20 -22.30
C GLY A 341 -12.92 0.11 -22.29
N GLY A 342 -12.26 -0.17 -21.19
CA GLY A 342 -10.85 0.13 -20.98
C GLY A 342 -10.58 1.52 -20.43
N SER A 343 -11.59 2.20 -19.88
CA SER A 343 -11.44 3.46 -19.14
C SER A 343 -10.55 3.27 -17.91
N PHE A 344 -9.94 4.35 -17.43
CA PHE A 344 -9.19 4.35 -16.17
C PHE A 344 -9.94 4.98 -15.00
N SER A 345 -11.22 5.30 -15.22
CA SER A 345 -12.18 5.76 -14.21
C SER A 345 -13.21 4.63 -14.16
N ASN A 346 -13.20 3.86 -13.09
CA ASN A 346 -14.01 2.64 -12.95
C ASN A 346 -14.79 2.66 -11.63
N LEU A 347 -14.11 2.45 -10.51
CA LEU A 347 -14.75 2.11 -9.25
C LEU A 347 -15.23 3.37 -8.50
N ASP A 348 -16.52 3.42 -8.19
CA ASP A 348 -17.12 4.49 -7.41
C ASP A 348 -16.58 4.53 -5.96
N GLN A 349 -16.50 5.74 -5.39
CA GLN A 349 -16.20 5.98 -3.98
C GLN A 349 -17.17 7.02 -3.40
N PRO A 350 -17.31 7.17 -2.06
CA PRO A 350 -18.36 8.02 -1.47
C PRO A 350 -18.29 9.49 -1.87
N GLY A 351 -17.12 9.96 -2.30
CA GLY A 351 -16.96 11.22 -3.00
C GLY A 351 -15.57 11.33 -3.60
N GLY A 352 -15.42 12.09 -4.68
CA GLY A 352 -14.17 12.16 -5.45
C GLY A 352 -14.36 11.60 -6.86
N PRO A 353 -13.28 11.45 -7.64
CA PRO A 353 -13.32 10.78 -8.94
C PRO A 353 -13.38 9.25 -8.78
N ASP A 354 -13.91 8.54 -9.78
CA ASP A 354 -13.86 7.08 -9.79
C ASP A 354 -12.41 6.57 -9.92
N ILE A 355 -12.14 5.44 -9.29
CA ILE A 355 -10.81 4.89 -9.11
C ILE A 355 -10.47 3.94 -10.26
N ASP A 356 -9.23 4.00 -10.74
CA ASP A 356 -8.66 3.02 -11.67
C ASP A 356 -8.61 1.63 -11.02
N ALA A 357 -9.37 0.68 -11.55
CA ALA A 357 -9.43 -0.69 -11.03
C ALA A 357 -8.12 -1.49 -11.22
N MET A 358 -7.17 -0.99 -12.03
CA MET A 358 -5.98 -1.72 -12.50
C MET A 358 -6.31 -2.93 -13.38
N GLN A 359 -7.35 -2.79 -14.18
CA GLN A 359 -7.82 -3.78 -15.13
C GLN A 359 -6.73 -4.25 -16.13
N ALA A 360 -6.88 -5.48 -16.64
CA ALA A 360 -5.94 -6.13 -17.56
C ALA A 360 -4.48 -6.26 -17.05
N THR A 361 -4.26 -6.28 -15.72
CA THR A 361 -2.91 -6.47 -15.14
C THR A 361 -2.86 -7.66 -14.20
N ILE A 362 -1.84 -8.52 -14.36
CA ILE A 362 -1.49 -9.50 -13.32
C ILE A 362 -0.77 -8.75 -12.20
N MET A 363 -1.37 -8.77 -11.01
CA MET A 363 -0.90 -8.02 -9.86
C MET A 363 0.45 -8.52 -9.33
N ASN A 364 1.16 -7.64 -8.63
CA ASN A 364 2.45 -7.92 -7.99
C ASN A 364 2.24 -8.83 -6.76
N GLN A 365 2.73 -10.07 -6.69
CA GLN A 365 3.55 -10.82 -7.65
C GLN A 365 2.98 -12.22 -7.92
N ALA A 366 3.47 -12.86 -9.00
CA ALA A 366 3.23 -14.29 -9.23
C ALA A 366 4.15 -15.14 -8.34
N GLN A 367 3.65 -15.56 -7.19
CA GLN A 367 4.40 -16.20 -6.11
C GLN A 367 4.52 -17.71 -6.31
N TYR A 368 5.74 -18.19 -6.56
CA TYR A 368 6.11 -19.58 -6.73
C TYR A 368 6.60 -20.21 -5.42
N ARG A 369 6.19 -21.44 -5.15
CA ARG A 369 6.72 -22.26 -4.07
C ARG A 369 6.90 -23.71 -4.51
N ARG A 370 8.02 -24.30 -4.09
CA ARG A 370 8.35 -25.71 -4.27
C ARG A 370 7.87 -26.54 -3.09
N PHE A 371 7.15 -27.63 -3.37
CA PHE A 371 6.82 -28.69 -2.41
C PHE A 371 7.51 -30.00 -2.81
N GLY A 372 7.54 -30.97 -1.89
CA GLY A 372 8.20 -32.26 -2.14
C GLY A 372 7.60 -33.08 -3.28
N THR A 373 6.35 -32.83 -3.67
CA THR A 373 5.62 -33.61 -4.70
C THR A 373 5.22 -32.80 -5.93
N HIS A 374 5.31 -31.47 -5.88
CA HIS A 374 4.89 -30.57 -6.95
C HIS A 374 5.48 -29.18 -6.70
N ASN A 375 5.48 -28.34 -7.73
CA ASN A 375 5.64 -26.90 -7.56
C ASN A 375 4.29 -26.23 -7.73
N SER A 376 4.11 -25.11 -7.05
CA SER A 376 2.89 -24.31 -7.08
C SER A 376 3.23 -22.85 -7.40
N VAL A 377 2.34 -22.15 -8.07
CA VAL A 377 2.40 -20.70 -8.26
C VAL A 377 1.01 -20.12 -8.04
N VAL A 378 0.94 -19.00 -7.33
CA VAL A 378 -0.29 -18.23 -7.12
C VAL A 378 -0.16 -16.81 -7.65
N PHE A 379 -1.21 -16.31 -8.29
CA PHE A 379 -1.31 -14.94 -8.78
C PHE A 379 -2.77 -14.55 -8.97
N ASN A 380 -3.02 -13.26 -9.11
CA ASN A 380 -4.36 -12.71 -9.28
C ASN A 380 -4.42 -11.53 -10.25
N PHE A 381 -5.63 -11.19 -10.65
CA PHE A 381 -5.99 -9.97 -11.37
C PHE A 381 -7.45 -9.60 -11.09
N VAL A 382 -7.78 -8.33 -11.27
CA VAL A 382 -9.16 -7.84 -11.09
C VAL A 382 -10.03 -8.23 -12.29
N VAL A 383 -11.28 -8.59 -12.03
CA VAL A 383 -12.31 -8.90 -13.03
C VAL A 383 -13.63 -8.22 -12.68
N ASP A 384 -14.40 -7.84 -13.67
CA ASP A 384 -15.79 -7.41 -13.49
C ASP A 384 -16.69 -8.64 -13.40
N VAL A 385 -17.38 -8.81 -12.27
CA VAL A 385 -18.22 -9.97 -12.01
C VAL A 385 -19.69 -9.75 -12.34
N VAL A 386 -20.07 -8.53 -12.73
CA VAL A 386 -21.43 -8.20 -13.17
C VAL A 386 -21.35 -7.63 -14.58
N PRO A 387 -21.62 -8.42 -15.63
CA PRO A 387 -21.62 -7.87 -16.97
C PRO A 387 -22.84 -6.95 -17.17
N ALA A 388 -22.62 -5.65 -17.28
CA ALA A 388 -23.63 -4.72 -17.76
C ALA A 388 -23.67 -4.65 -19.29
N ALA A 389 -24.88 -4.56 -19.83
CA ALA A 389 -25.10 -4.21 -21.22
C ALA A 389 -24.52 -2.82 -21.53
N GLY A 390 -23.32 -2.81 -22.09
CA GLY A 390 -22.53 -1.58 -22.27
C GLY A 390 -22.02 -1.00 -20.95
N GLN A 391 -20.79 -1.34 -20.59
CA GLN A 391 -19.77 -0.43 -20.02
C GLN A 391 -20.33 0.82 -19.30
N GLY A 392 -20.45 0.76 -17.96
CA GLY A 392 -20.60 1.96 -17.12
C GLY A 392 -21.92 2.20 -16.39
N ALA A 393 -22.70 1.17 -16.04
CA ALA A 393 -23.88 1.39 -15.17
C ALA A 393 -24.08 0.38 -14.03
N ASN A 394 -23.46 -0.81 -14.08
CA ASN A 394 -23.45 -1.79 -12.99
C ASN A 394 -22.17 -2.62 -13.16
N GLU A 395 -21.07 -2.19 -12.57
CA GLU A 395 -19.85 -3.01 -12.49
C GLU A 395 -19.63 -3.49 -11.06
N LYS A 396 -18.89 -4.58 -10.93
CA LYS A 396 -18.49 -5.11 -9.63
C LYS A 396 -17.10 -5.72 -9.72
N ALA A 397 -16.12 -5.10 -9.09
CA ALA A 397 -14.77 -5.63 -9.05
C ALA A 397 -14.68 -6.84 -8.11
N GLY A 398 -14.16 -7.95 -8.64
CA GLY A 398 -13.73 -9.12 -7.90
C GLY A 398 -12.30 -9.50 -8.26
N ILE A 399 -11.68 -10.33 -7.42
CA ILE A 399 -10.31 -10.79 -7.61
C ILE A 399 -10.35 -12.22 -8.15
N ARG A 400 -10.03 -12.39 -9.44
CA ARG A 400 -9.77 -13.71 -10.04
C ARG A 400 -8.37 -14.14 -9.65
N TRP A 401 -8.25 -15.35 -9.11
CA TRP A 401 -6.97 -15.92 -8.68
C TRP A 401 -6.80 -17.36 -9.17
N TYR A 402 -5.55 -17.76 -9.34
CA TYR A 402 -5.16 -19.10 -9.78
C TYR A 402 -4.13 -19.70 -8.84
N GLU A 403 -4.21 -21.00 -8.62
CA GLU A 403 -3.07 -21.83 -8.28
C GLU A 403 -2.76 -22.74 -9.47
N LEU A 404 -1.61 -22.54 -10.10
CA LEU A 404 -1.10 -23.48 -11.11
C LEU A 404 -0.11 -24.42 -10.46
N ARG A 405 -0.06 -25.67 -10.94
CA ARG A 405 0.92 -26.67 -10.51
C ARG A 405 1.68 -27.28 -11.66
N GLN A 406 2.90 -27.70 -11.37
CA GLN A 406 3.70 -28.61 -12.19
C GLN A 406 4.19 -29.76 -11.29
N THR A 407 4.21 -30.99 -11.80
CA THR A 407 4.60 -32.18 -11.01
C THR A 407 6.12 -32.35 -10.90
N ALA A 408 6.88 -31.73 -11.81
CA ALA A 408 8.34 -31.69 -11.80
C ALA A 408 8.82 -30.42 -12.51
N ASP A 409 10.09 -30.07 -12.29
CA ASP A 409 10.69 -28.86 -12.86
C ASP A 409 10.67 -28.88 -14.40
N GLY A 410 10.29 -27.74 -14.98
CA GLY A 410 10.26 -27.54 -16.43
C GLY A 410 9.13 -28.29 -17.14
N GLN A 411 8.20 -28.91 -16.42
CA GLN A 411 6.98 -29.47 -17.00
C GLN A 411 5.95 -28.37 -17.27
N PRO A 412 4.96 -28.60 -18.17
CA PRO A 412 3.86 -27.67 -18.37
C PRO A 412 3.08 -27.40 -17.08
N TRP A 413 2.60 -26.16 -16.95
CA TRP A 413 1.78 -25.75 -15.80
C TRP A 413 0.32 -26.07 -16.06
N THR A 414 -0.41 -26.55 -15.06
CA THR A 414 -1.85 -26.85 -15.18
C THR A 414 -2.62 -26.20 -14.03
N ILE A 415 -3.86 -25.79 -14.28
CA ILE A 415 -4.75 -25.29 -13.22
C ILE A 415 -4.96 -26.39 -12.19
N PHE A 416 -4.58 -26.12 -10.94
CA PHE A 416 -4.94 -26.96 -9.80
C PHE A 416 -6.22 -26.45 -9.14
N GLN A 417 -6.34 -25.13 -9.01
CA GLN A 417 -7.57 -24.45 -8.61
C GLN A 417 -7.60 -23.03 -9.17
N GLU A 418 -8.80 -22.50 -9.33
CA GLU A 418 -9.08 -21.11 -9.72
C GLU A 418 -10.34 -20.65 -8.98
N GLY A 419 -10.38 -19.38 -8.57
CA GLY A 419 -11.53 -18.81 -7.88
C GLY A 419 -11.70 -17.32 -8.14
N THR A 420 -12.89 -16.80 -7.87
CA THR A 420 -13.19 -15.37 -7.91
C THR A 420 -13.68 -14.93 -6.55
N TYR A 421 -12.94 -14.03 -5.90
CA TYR A 421 -13.29 -13.49 -4.60
C TYR A 421 -13.95 -12.11 -4.72
N THR A 422 -15.11 -11.94 -4.09
CA THR A 422 -15.78 -10.66 -3.88
C THR A 422 -15.90 -10.40 -2.38
N SER A 423 -15.88 -9.13 -1.97
CA SER A 423 -16.15 -8.76 -0.58
C SER A 423 -17.55 -9.23 -0.18
N PRO A 424 -17.70 -10.09 0.84
CA PRO A 424 -19.01 -10.60 1.26
C PRO A 424 -19.86 -9.54 1.98
N THR A 425 -19.27 -8.40 2.35
CA THR A 425 -19.93 -7.33 3.11
C THR A 425 -20.02 -6.03 2.32
N GLY A 426 -21.03 -5.21 2.66
CA GLY A 426 -21.12 -3.80 2.26
C GLY A 426 -21.30 -3.50 0.78
N ASN A 427 -21.56 -4.53 -0.05
CA ASN A 427 -21.53 -4.40 -1.50
C ASN A 427 -20.28 -3.66 -2.02
N LYS A 428 -19.11 -3.98 -1.46
CA LYS A 428 -17.82 -3.37 -1.83
C LYS A 428 -17.14 -4.03 -3.01
N ASP A 429 -16.53 -3.25 -3.89
CA ASP A 429 -15.59 -3.72 -4.90
C ASP A 429 -14.34 -4.26 -4.22
N ALA A 430 -13.75 -5.33 -4.77
CA ALA A 430 -12.49 -5.91 -4.31
C ALA A 430 -11.47 -5.87 -5.46
N PHE A 431 -10.37 -5.14 -5.25
CA PHE A 431 -9.33 -4.93 -6.26
C PHE A 431 -7.93 -4.82 -5.61
N ALA A 432 -6.90 -4.54 -6.40
CA ALA A 432 -5.53 -4.36 -5.91
C ALA A 432 -4.97 -5.54 -5.09
N GLY A 433 -5.35 -6.77 -5.44
CA GLY A 433 -4.98 -7.96 -4.67
C GLY A 433 -3.49 -8.31 -4.75
N SER A 434 -2.92 -8.77 -3.64
CA SER A 434 -1.60 -9.42 -3.58
C SER A 434 -1.72 -10.69 -2.74
N MET A 435 -1.12 -11.79 -3.18
CA MET A 435 -1.28 -13.09 -2.55
C MET A 435 0.02 -13.88 -2.54
N ALA A 436 0.20 -14.73 -1.53
CA ALA A 436 1.33 -15.65 -1.44
C ALA A 436 0.92 -16.93 -0.73
N MET A 437 1.72 -17.99 -0.94
CA MET A 437 1.52 -19.28 -0.30
C MET A 437 2.59 -19.54 0.76
N ASN A 438 2.20 -19.83 2.00
CA ASN A 438 3.11 -20.16 3.09
C ASN A 438 3.63 -21.62 3.00
N ALA A 439 4.55 -22.03 3.88
CA ALA A 439 5.23 -23.33 3.73
C ALA A 439 4.30 -24.52 4.04
N ASN A 440 3.16 -24.25 4.67
CA ASN A 440 2.11 -25.24 4.94
C ASN A 440 1.18 -25.43 3.74
N GLY A 441 1.27 -24.57 2.71
CA GLY A 441 0.34 -24.54 1.58
C GLY A 441 -0.89 -23.66 1.80
N ASP A 442 -0.91 -22.85 2.87
CA ASP A 442 -1.97 -21.87 3.09
C ASP A 442 -1.73 -20.66 2.18
N ILE A 443 -2.80 -20.12 1.60
CA ILE A 443 -2.77 -18.98 0.69
C ILE A 443 -3.38 -17.79 1.42
N GLY A 444 -2.57 -16.76 1.68
CA GLY A 444 -3.03 -15.47 2.18
C GLY A 444 -3.20 -14.47 1.04
N MET A 445 -4.21 -13.61 1.14
CA MET A 445 -4.47 -12.54 0.17
C MET A 445 -4.79 -11.24 0.91
N GLY A 446 -4.01 -10.20 0.66
CA GLY A 446 -4.32 -8.82 1.04
C GLY A 446 -4.88 -8.06 -0.18
N TYR A 447 -5.86 -7.19 0.04
CA TYR A 447 -6.56 -6.50 -1.05
C TYR A 447 -7.20 -5.20 -0.57
N THR A 448 -7.63 -4.39 -1.54
CA THR A 448 -8.31 -3.12 -1.30
C THR A 448 -9.80 -3.24 -1.60
N THR A 449 -10.63 -2.60 -0.79
CA THR A 449 -12.07 -2.46 -1.03
C THR A 449 -12.54 -1.02 -1.09
N VAL A 450 -13.57 -0.73 -1.89
CA VAL A 450 -14.25 0.57 -1.97
C VAL A 450 -15.71 0.40 -2.41
N SER A 451 -16.59 1.36 -2.13
CA SER A 451 -17.93 1.47 -2.72
C SER A 451 -18.41 2.91 -2.75
N ASP A 452 -19.57 3.17 -3.34
CA ASP A 452 -20.29 4.45 -3.30
C ASP A 452 -20.64 4.96 -1.89
N THR A 453 -20.47 4.14 -0.85
CA THR A 453 -20.86 4.42 0.53
C THR A 453 -19.76 4.12 1.55
N GLU A 454 -18.77 3.30 1.21
CA GLU A 454 -17.62 2.97 2.06
C GLU A 454 -16.31 3.44 1.41
N MET A 455 -15.53 4.22 2.17
CA MET A 455 -14.21 4.67 1.74
C MET A 455 -13.23 3.50 1.63
N ILE A 456 -12.13 3.72 0.91
CA ILE A 456 -11.05 2.74 0.73
C ILE A 456 -10.68 2.06 2.06
N ALA A 457 -10.67 0.74 2.08
CA ALA A 457 -10.18 -0.07 3.18
C ALA A 457 -9.20 -1.13 2.67
N ILE A 458 -8.23 -1.47 3.52
CA ILE A 458 -7.29 -2.57 3.27
C ILE A 458 -7.75 -3.76 4.10
N GLN A 459 -7.97 -4.88 3.43
CA GLN A 459 -8.49 -6.10 4.04
C GLN A 459 -7.60 -7.30 3.69
N TYR A 460 -7.81 -8.40 4.40
CA TYR A 460 -7.19 -9.68 4.06
C TYR A 460 -8.14 -10.84 4.28
N THR A 461 -7.89 -11.90 3.51
CA THR A 461 -8.59 -13.19 3.55
C THR A 461 -7.58 -14.29 3.20
N GLY A 462 -8.06 -15.52 3.09
CA GLY A 462 -7.26 -16.62 2.59
C GLY A 462 -7.94 -17.97 2.64
N ARG A 463 -7.13 -19.00 2.49
CA ARG A 463 -7.51 -20.40 2.60
C ARG A 463 -6.36 -21.23 3.14
N LEU A 464 -6.68 -22.23 3.93
CA LEU A 464 -5.75 -23.25 4.40
C LEU A 464 -5.52 -24.32 3.31
N ALA A 465 -4.39 -25.01 3.39
CA ALA A 465 -4.03 -26.04 2.40
C ALA A 465 -5.10 -27.14 2.23
N GLY A 466 -5.80 -27.48 3.32
CA GLY A 466 -6.83 -28.53 3.37
C GLY A 466 -8.25 -28.08 3.07
N ASP A 467 -8.46 -26.81 2.75
CA ASP A 467 -9.79 -26.29 2.44
C ASP A 467 -10.33 -26.82 1.11
N PRO A 468 -11.67 -26.76 0.90
CA PRO A 468 -12.25 -26.92 -0.43
C PRO A 468 -11.50 -26.08 -1.47
N LEU A 469 -11.30 -26.66 -2.66
CA LEU A 469 -10.64 -25.97 -3.77
C LEU A 469 -11.52 -24.83 -4.30
N ASP A 470 -10.90 -23.92 -5.03
CA ASP A 470 -11.54 -22.82 -5.77
C ASP A 470 -12.19 -21.71 -4.91
N VAL A 471 -12.07 -21.77 -3.57
CA VAL A 471 -12.69 -20.80 -2.65
C VAL A 471 -11.74 -20.32 -1.55
N MET A 472 -11.91 -19.07 -1.14
CA MET A 472 -11.39 -18.53 0.12
C MET A 472 -12.38 -18.88 1.23
N THR A 473 -11.91 -19.50 2.31
CA THR A 473 -12.80 -19.95 3.40
C THR A 473 -12.58 -19.19 4.71
N ILE A 474 -11.57 -18.32 4.75
CA ILE A 474 -11.29 -17.47 5.89
C ILE A 474 -12.06 -16.16 5.67
N ALA A 475 -12.90 -15.77 6.63
CA ALA A 475 -13.62 -14.50 6.57
C ALA A 475 -12.63 -13.32 6.45
N GLU A 476 -13.04 -12.26 5.76
CA GLU A 476 -12.23 -11.05 5.68
C GLU A 476 -12.05 -10.39 7.05
N ASP A 477 -10.87 -9.82 7.28
CA ASP A 477 -10.57 -8.95 8.41
C ASP A 477 -9.88 -7.67 7.95
N LEU A 478 -10.01 -6.62 8.75
CA LEU A 478 -9.54 -5.28 8.46
C LEU A 478 -8.06 -5.10 8.82
N ILE A 479 -7.27 -4.54 7.90
CA ILE A 479 -5.91 -4.00 8.18
C ILE A 479 -6.01 -2.49 8.47
N GLY A 480 -6.76 -1.74 7.66
CA GLY A 480 -6.91 -0.30 7.85
C GLY A 480 -8.09 0.29 7.10
N GLN A 481 -8.79 1.23 7.74
CA GLN A 481 -9.89 1.98 7.15
C GLN A 481 -9.45 3.41 6.85
N SER A 482 -9.71 3.89 5.62
CA SER A 482 -9.49 5.30 5.30
C SER A 482 -10.52 6.19 5.98
N VAL A 483 -10.10 7.39 6.39
CA VAL A 483 -10.96 8.47 6.93
C VAL A 483 -11.16 9.61 5.93
N ALA A 484 -10.63 9.47 4.72
CA ALA A 484 -10.85 10.39 3.61
C ALA A 484 -10.91 9.64 2.27
N ASN A 485 -11.54 10.28 1.29
CA ASN A 485 -11.60 9.76 -0.08
C ASN A 485 -10.30 10.01 -0.85
N ASN A 486 -10.06 9.17 -1.85
CA ASN A 486 -9.00 9.43 -2.81
C ASN A 486 -9.38 10.63 -3.69
N THR A 487 -8.54 11.66 -3.71
CA THR A 487 -8.78 12.88 -4.49
C THR A 487 -8.33 12.76 -5.97
N ASN A 488 -7.85 11.59 -6.38
CA ASN A 488 -7.33 11.31 -7.72
C ASN A 488 -7.91 9.99 -8.25
N LEU A 489 -8.06 9.85 -9.57
CA LEU A 489 -8.42 8.57 -10.19
C LEU A 489 -7.35 7.49 -9.94
N ARG A 490 -6.09 7.88 -9.74
CA ARG A 490 -5.00 6.96 -9.39
C ARG A 490 -5.02 6.64 -7.90
N TYR A 491 -5.15 5.36 -7.59
CA TYR A 491 -4.95 4.79 -6.27
C TYR A 491 -3.47 4.44 -6.07
N ALA A 492 -3.06 3.20 -6.32
CA ALA A 492 -1.68 2.73 -6.35
C ALA A 492 -1.45 1.86 -7.59
N ASP A 493 -0.21 1.74 -8.06
CA ASP A 493 0.17 0.79 -9.10
C ASP A 493 0.64 -0.57 -8.51
N TYR A 494 0.97 -0.58 -7.22
CA TYR A 494 1.43 -1.76 -6.48
C TYR A 494 0.71 -1.91 -5.15
N THR A 495 0.53 -3.17 -4.78
CA THR A 495 0.40 -3.63 -3.40
C THR A 495 1.34 -4.83 -3.27
N HIS A 496 1.80 -5.16 -2.06
CA HIS A 496 2.79 -6.23 -1.92
C HIS A 496 2.54 -7.06 -0.67
N LEU A 497 2.31 -8.36 -0.86
CA LEU A 497 2.26 -9.36 0.20
C LEU A 497 3.48 -10.27 0.13
N THR A 498 4.17 -10.41 1.27
CA THR A 498 5.34 -11.29 1.43
C THR A 498 5.15 -12.26 2.59
N VAL A 499 5.82 -13.42 2.51
CA VAL A 499 5.79 -14.44 3.57
C VAL A 499 7.04 -14.30 4.43
N ASP A 500 6.83 -14.26 5.73
CA ASP A 500 7.90 -14.23 6.72
C ASP A 500 8.73 -15.53 6.68
N PRO A 501 10.05 -15.45 6.41
CA PRO A 501 10.90 -16.63 6.33
C PRO A 501 11.10 -17.31 7.69
N SER A 502 10.83 -16.62 8.80
CA SER A 502 11.07 -17.12 10.17
C SER A 502 9.88 -17.87 10.76
N ASP A 503 8.65 -17.45 10.46
CA ASP A 503 7.44 -17.98 11.11
C ASP A 503 6.27 -18.28 10.14
N ASN A 504 6.45 -18.07 8.83
CA ASN A 504 5.44 -18.32 7.78
C ASN A 504 4.17 -17.45 7.87
N THR A 505 4.20 -16.37 8.64
CA THR A 505 3.14 -15.36 8.66
C THR A 505 3.21 -14.47 7.41
N PHE A 506 2.17 -13.66 7.17
CA PHE A 506 2.04 -12.81 6.00
C PHE A 506 2.18 -11.34 6.37
N TRP A 507 2.85 -10.57 5.51
CA TRP A 507 3.01 -9.13 5.64
C TRP A 507 2.53 -8.45 4.35
N HIS A 508 1.49 -7.64 4.45
CA HIS A 508 0.89 -6.94 3.32
C HIS A 508 1.02 -5.43 3.48
N VAL A 509 1.42 -4.73 2.42
CA VAL A 509 1.41 -3.26 2.37
C VAL A 509 0.54 -2.77 1.22
N SER A 510 -0.26 -1.75 1.50
CA SER A 510 -1.12 -1.08 0.53
C SER A 510 -1.37 0.39 0.93
N GLU A 511 -1.86 1.18 -0.02
CA GLU A 511 -2.12 2.61 0.14
C GLU A 511 -3.49 2.86 0.79
N TYR A 512 -3.61 3.81 1.71
CA TYR A 512 -4.89 4.26 2.25
C TYR A 512 -4.86 5.75 2.63
N PHE A 513 -5.95 6.31 3.16
CA PHE A 513 -6.07 7.76 3.39
C PHE A 513 -6.41 8.11 4.84
N ASN A 514 -5.46 8.77 5.52
CA ASN A 514 -5.57 9.15 6.93
C ASN A 514 -5.05 10.56 7.28
N PRO A 515 -5.85 11.62 7.05
CA PRO A 515 -6.74 11.78 5.89
C PRO A 515 -5.94 11.96 4.59
N ASN A 516 -4.64 12.24 4.71
CA ASN A 516 -3.73 12.30 3.57
C ASN A 516 -3.38 10.87 3.13
N ARG A 517 -2.83 10.74 1.92
CA ARG A 517 -2.32 9.46 1.42
C ARG A 517 -1.23 8.88 2.34
N ARG A 518 -1.28 7.58 2.59
CA ARG A 518 -0.40 6.83 3.50
C ARG A 518 -0.25 5.41 2.98
N ASP A 519 0.76 4.71 3.46
CA ASP A 519 0.87 3.27 3.27
C ASP A 519 0.76 2.57 4.63
N ILE A 520 -0.06 1.53 4.69
CA ILE A 520 -0.29 0.74 5.90
C ILE A 520 0.18 -0.68 5.69
N VAL A 521 0.88 -1.21 6.70
CA VAL A 521 1.28 -2.61 6.77
C VAL A 521 0.32 -3.37 7.68
N GLY A 522 -0.10 -4.56 7.24
CA GLY A 522 -0.73 -5.57 8.08
C GLY A 522 0.13 -6.83 8.15
N HIS A 523 0.50 -7.21 9.37
CA HIS A 523 1.12 -8.50 9.69
C HIS A 523 0.03 -9.45 10.21
N PHE A 524 -0.21 -10.56 9.53
CA PHE A 524 -1.31 -11.45 9.86
C PHE A 524 -0.99 -12.94 9.64
N GLN A 525 -1.86 -13.79 10.18
CA GLN A 525 -1.85 -15.23 9.97
C GLN A 525 -3.29 -15.71 9.77
N LEU A 526 -3.47 -16.83 9.07
CA LEU A 526 -4.78 -17.43 8.85
C LEU A 526 -5.09 -18.40 9.99
N THR A 527 -5.62 -17.86 11.09
CA THR A 527 -5.95 -18.67 12.27
C THR A 527 -7.29 -18.24 12.83
N PRO A 528 -8.07 -19.17 13.42
CA PRO A 528 -9.26 -18.79 14.16
C PRO A 528 -8.93 -17.77 15.28
N PRO A 529 -9.88 -16.92 15.66
CA PRO A 529 -9.70 -16.01 16.77
C PRO A 529 -9.45 -16.77 18.09
N GLY A 530 -8.77 -16.10 19.03
CA GLY A 530 -8.55 -16.62 20.37
C GLY A 530 -9.87 -16.81 21.15
N PRO A 531 -9.84 -17.48 22.32
CA PRO A 531 -11.02 -17.62 23.18
C PRO A 531 -11.62 -16.27 23.57
N ASP A 532 -10.83 -15.41 24.22
CA ASP A 532 -11.27 -14.13 24.75
C ASP A 532 -10.37 -13.02 24.14
N ASP A 533 -10.95 -12.14 23.32
CA ASP A 533 -10.26 -11.03 22.64
C ASP A 533 -11.27 -9.89 22.45
N ILE A 534 -11.03 -8.73 23.05
CA ILE A 534 -11.96 -7.60 23.03
C ILE A 534 -11.21 -6.28 22.89
N GLY A 535 -11.72 -5.38 22.05
CA GLY A 535 -11.09 -4.08 21.80
C GLY A 535 -12.08 -2.95 21.58
N VAL A 536 -11.62 -1.71 21.71
CA VAL A 536 -12.35 -0.53 21.23
C VAL A 536 -12.00 -0.30 19.77
N THR A 537 -13.00 -0.25 18.89
CA THR A 537 -12.83 -0.04 17.44
C THR A 537 -13.10 1.38 16.98
N ALA A 538 -13.85 2.16 17.76
CA ALA A 538 -14.12 3.56 17.45
C ALA A 538 -14.47 4.36 18.71
N ILE A 539 -14.14 5.64 18.69
CA ILE A 539 -14.71 6.66 19.58
C ILE A 539 -15.64 7.51 18.71
N THR A 540 -16.95 7.41 18.97
CA THR A 540 -18.00 8.01 18.14
C THR A 540 -18.56 9.30 18.72
N ALA A 541 -18.28 9.57 20.00
CA ALA A 541 -18.50 10.87 20.62
C ALA A 541 -17.38 11.16 21.63
N PRO A 542 -16.90 12.43 21.71
CA PRO A 542 -17.34 13.60 20.95
C PRO A 542 -16.86 13.57 19.48
N VAL A 543 -17.56 14.30 18.60
CA VAL A 543 -17.14 14.51 17.20
C VAL A 543 -16.26 15.75 17.12
N ASP A 544 -15.22 15.71 16.29
CA ASP A 544 -14.30 16.84 16.06
C ASP A 544 -15.02 18.12 15.57
N GLY A 545 -14.46 19.29 15.88
CA GLY A 545 -15.00 20.60 15.50
C GLY A 545 -16.21 21.05 16.31
N GLY A 546 -16.55 20.34 17.38
CA GLY A 546 -17.67 20.68 18.28
C GLY A 546 -17.42 21.92 19.14
N THR A 547 -18.49 22.46 19.71
CA THR A 547 -18.40 23.43 20.81
C THR A 547 -18.49 22.65 22.12
N TYR A 548 -17.33 22.36 22.71
CA TYR A 548 -17.23 21.52 23.89
C TYR A 548 -17.53 22.26 25.20
N THR A 549 -17.99 21.51 26.18
CA THR A 549 -18.38 21.94 27.52
C THR A 549 -17.67 21.10 28.59
N SER A 550 -18.00 21.32 29.86
CA SER A 550 -17.47 20.51 30.96
C SER A 550 -18.12 19.12 31.08
N ASN A 551 -19.00 18.76 30.15
CA ASN A 551 -19.93 17.64 30.24
C ASN A 551 -20.13 16.98 28.87
N GLU A 552 -19.05 16.45 28.31
CA GLU A 552 -19.07 15.74 27.03
C GLU A 552 -19.24 14.23 27.23
N ASP A 553 -20.17 13.65 26.48
CA ASP A 553 -20.37 12.20 26.43
C ASP A 553 -19.19 11.54 25.71
N ILE A 554 -18.58 10.55 26.35
CA ILE A 554 -17.64 9.65 25.69
C ILE A 554 -18.42 8.41 25.26
N THR A 555 -18.54 8.19 23.96
CA THR A 555 -19.21 7.01 23.39
C THR A 555 -18.25 6.23 22.50
N VAL A 556 -18.18 4.93 22.73
CA VAL A 556 -17.24 4.02 22.06
C VAL A 556 -17.97 2.83 21.45
N THR A 557 -17.37 2.24 20.42
CA THR A 557 -17.75 0.93 19.89
C THR A 557 -16.77 -0.11 20.41
N ILE A 558 -17.31 -1.11 21.10
CA ILE A 558 -16.55 -2.22 21.68
C ILE A 558 -16.83 -3.46 20.83
N SER A 559 -15.79 -4.18 20.42
CA SER A 559 -15.90 -5.36 19.57
C SER A 559 -15.31 -6.58 20.27
N ASN A 560 -16.06 -7.69 20.27
CA ASN A 560 -15.54 -8.98 20.72
C ASN A 560 -14.97 -9.73 19.52
N PHE A 561 -13.65 -9.76 19.41
CA PHE A 561 -12.91 -10.49 18.39
C PHE A 561 -12.74 -11.97 18.76
N GLY A 562 -12.95 -12.35 20.02
CA GLY A 562 -12.82 -13.70 20.52
C GLY A 562 -13.88 -14.68 19.99
N SER A 563 -13.67 -15.96 20.31
CA SER A 563 -14.59 -17.06 20.00
C SER A 563 -15.57 -17.39 21.12
N ASN A 564 -15.34 -16.85 22.32
CA ASN A 564 -16.27 -16.90 23.45
C ASN A 564 -17.07 -15.60 23.58
N ASP A 565 -18.24 -15.70 24.19
CA ASP A 565 -19.00 -14.53 24.64
C ASP A 565 -18.29 -13.87 25.84
N ILE A 566 -18.24 -12.53 25.85
CA ILE A 566 -17.60 -11.76 26.91
C ILE A 566 -18.67 -11.02 27.71
N THR A 567 -18.70 -11.26 29.03
CA THR A 567 -19.71 -10.70 29.93
C THR A 567 -19.09 -9.71 30.90
N ASN A 568 -19.71 -8.53 30.98
CA ASN A 568 -19.34 -7.42 31.85
C ASN A 568 -17.85 -7.00 31.82
N PRO A 569 -17.24 -6.76 30.64
CA PRO A 569 -15.87 -6.25 30.58
C PRO A 569 -15.76 -4.83 31.13
N ASP A 570 -14.63 -4.51 31.74
CA ASP A 570 -14.27 -3.14 32.09
C ASP A 570 -13.79 -2.41 30.83
N VAL A 571 -14.19 -1.14 30.70
CA VAL A 571 -13.83 -0.24 29.60
C VAL A 571 -13.32 1.04 30.22
N GLN A 572 -12.34 1.68 29.60
CA GLN A 572 -11.77 2.92 30.10
C GLN A 572 -11.62 3.99 29.02
N TYR A 573 -11.54 5.24 29.46
CA TYR A 573 -10.99 6.32 28.64
C TYR A 573 -10.04 7.22 29.44
N THR A 574 -9.16 7.93 28.73
CA THR A 574 -8.32 9.01 29.26
C THR A 574 -8.43 10.23 28.35
N ILE A 575 -8.21 11.42 28.93
CA ILE A 575 -8.04 12.69 28.21
C ILE A 575 -6.60 13.15 28.44
N ASP A 576 -5.84 13.41 27.37
CA ASP A 576 -4.45 13.87 27.38
C ASP A 576 -3.54 13.04 28.30
N ALA A 577 -3.66 11.71 28.22
CA ALA A 577 -2.95 10.74 29.06
C ALA A 577 -3.15 10.98 30.59
N GLY A 578 -4.28 11.57 30.96
CA GLY A 578 -4.68 11.83 32.35
C GLY A 578 -5.11 10.58 33.13
N ALA A 579 -5.78 10.80 34.27
CA ALA A 579 -6.28 9.69 35.07
C ALA A 579 -7.39 8.93 34.32
N PRO A 580 -7.33 7.58 34.25
CA PRO A 580 -8.33 6.81 33.53
C PRO A 580 -9.65 6.81 34.28
N VAL A 581 -10.73 6.98 33.53
CA VAL A 581 -12.09 6.68 33.97
C VAL A 581 -12.40 5.25 33.54
N ILE A 582 -12.76 4.38 34.49
CA ILE A 582 -13.01 2.96 34.23
C ILE A 582 -14.45 2.63 34.63
N GLU A 583 -15.22 2.06 33.72
CA GLU A 583 -16.60 1.64 33.93
C GLU A 583 -16.84 0.24 33.33
N ALA A 584 -17.67 -0.55 33.98
CA ALA A 584 -18.04 -1.87 33.48
C ALA A 584 -19.19 -1.76 32.46
N TYR A 585 -18.99 -2.30 31.27
CA TYR A 585 -20.11 -2.59 30.37
C TYR A 585 -21.05 -3.58 31.08
N SER A 586 -22.36 -3.37 31.03
CA SER A 586 -23.34 -4.26 31.67
C SER A 586 -24.08 -5.08 30.62
N GLY A 587 -23.65 -6.32 30.40
CA GLY A 587 -24.23 -7.19 29.37
C GLY A 587 -23.26 -8.24 28.88
N THR A 588 -23.65 -8.91 27.79
CA THR A 588 -22.83 -9.89 27.08
C THR A 588 -22.60 -9.40 25.65
N ILE A 589 -21.33 -9.28 25.27
CA ILE A 589 -20.92 -9.01 23.89
C ILE A 589 -20.67 -10.37 23.25
N THR A 590 -21.53 -10.76 22.31
CA THR A 590 -21.47 -12.07 21.64
C THR A 590 -20.18 -12.18 20.83
N ALA A 591 -19.62 -13.39 20.73
CA ALA A 591 -18.43 -13.63 19.92
C ALA A 591 -18.59 -13.09 18.48
N GLY A 592 -17.72 -12.19 18.06
CA GLY A 592 -17.71 -11.61 16.70
C GLY A 592 -18.67 -10.44 16.49
N THR A 593 -19.33 -9.93 17.54
CA THR A 593 -20.22 -8.77 17.44
C THR A 593 -19.61 -7.53 18.08
N SER A 594 -20.23 -6.38 17.81
CA SER A 594 -19.86 -5.10 18.44
C SER A 594 -21.05 -4.49 19.15
N GLU A 595 -20.77 -3.71 20.19
CA GLU A 595 -21.75 -3.02 21.02
C GLU A 595 -21.31 -1.56 21.23
N THR A 596 -22.28 -0.65 21.31
CA THR A 596 -22.01 0.75 21.64
C THR A 596 -22.07 0.94 23.15
N PHE A 597 -21.08 1.63 23.72
CA PHE A 597 -21.02 1.95 25.14
C PHE A 597 -20.78 3.45 25.36
N THR A 598 -21.65 4.08 26.13
CA THR A 598 -21.51 5.47 26.57
C THR A 598 -21.19 5.48 28.05
N PHE A 599 -20.07 6.12 28.42
CA PHE A 599 -19.65 6.25 29.81
C PHE A 599 -20.66 7.13 30.57
N ALA A 600 -20.98 6.75 31.81
CA ALA A 600 -21.82 7.55 32.69
C ALA A 600 -21.08 8.79 33.21
N THR A 601 -19.76 8.66 33.40
CA THR A 601 -18.88 9.77 33.71
C THR A 601 -18.53 10.53 32.43
N GLN A 602 -18.91 11.80 32.38
CA GLN A 602 -18.63 12.69 31.25
C GLN A 602 -17.23 13.32 31.35
N ALA A 603 -16.65 13.67 30.21
CA ALA A 603 -15.36 14.37 30.13
C ALA A 603 -15.55 15.90 30.17
N ASP A 604 -14.62 16.59 30.84
CA ASP A 604 -14.52 18.06 30.77
C ASP A 604 -13.58 18.44 29.64
N LEU A 605 -14.16 18.90 28.53
CA LEU A 605 -13.43 19.39 27.35
C LEU A 605 -13.66 20.91 27.17
N SER A 606 -14.00 21.61 28.25
CA SER A 606 -14.36 23.04 28.20
C SER A 606 -13.16 23.98 27.96
N SER A 607 -11.93 23.51 28.12
CA SER A 607 -10.74 24.28 27.80
C SER A 607 -10.55 24.41 26.29
N ASN A 608 -10.18 25.60 25.82
CA ASN A 608 -9.82 25.77 24.42
C ASN A 608 -8.55 24.98 24.11
N GLY A 609 -8.60 24.17 23.06
CA GLY A 609 -7.47 23.39 22.63
C GLY A 609 -7.86 22.17 21.83
N THR A 610 -6.85 21.35 21.63
CA THR A 610 -6.95 20.03 21.04
C THR A 610 -6.79 19.02 22.17
N PHE A 611 -7.71 18.05 22.24
CA PHE A 611 -7.73 16.99 23.23
C PHE A 611 -7.45 15.65 22.57
N GLU A 612 -6.60 14.86 23.20
CA GLU A 612 -6.36 13.48 22.85
C GLU A 612 -7.23 12.57 23.73
N ILE A 613 -8.14 11.82 23.12
CA ILE A 613 -9.03 10.89 23.81
C ILE A 613 -8.61 9.48 23.44
N GLU A 614 -8.13 8.72 24.41
CA GLU A 614 -7.87 7.29 24.25
C GLU A 614 -8.94 6.50 25.00
N ALA A 615 -9.53 5.51 24.35
CA ALA A 615 -10.43 4.54 24.97
C ALA A 615 -9.90 3.12 24.78
N LYS A 616 -10.06 2.28 25.82
CA LYS A 616 -9.48 0.95 25.88
C LYS A 616 -10.38 -0.06 26.62
N THR A 617 -10.36 -1.32 26.23
CA THR A 617 -10.93 -2.44 26.99
C THR A 617 -9.93 -3.00 28.01
N ASN A 618 -10.42 -3.43 29.17
CA ASN A 618 -9.62 -3.98 30.26
C ASN A 618 -10.08 -5.41 30.59
N LEU A 619 -9.66 -6.39 29.79
CA LEU A 619 -10.00 -7.80 30.02
C LEU A 619 -8.77 -8.59 30.50
N THR A 620 -8.90 -9.26 31.64
CA THR A 620 -7.84 -10.15 32.13
C THR A 620 -7.81 -11.42 31.28
N GLY A 621 -6.64 -11.75 30.72
CA GLY A 621 -6.48 -12.93 29.87
C GLY A 621 -6.86 -12.68 28.41
N ASP A 622 -7.02 -11.42 28.01
CA ASP A 622 -7.16 -11.05 26.60
C ASP A 622 -6.02 -11.66 25.77
N THR A 623 -6.39 -12.33 24.69
CA THR A 623 -5.46 -13.05 23.82
C THR A 623 -4.82 -12.17 22.75
N ASN A 624 -5.27 -10.93 22.57
CA ASN A 624 -4.63 -9.93 21.74
C ASN A 624 -4.72 -8.56 22.43
N THR A 625 -3.60 -8.03 22.93
CA THR A 625 -3.63 -6.72 23.59
C THR A 625 -3.38 -5.54 22.64
N ASN A 626 -3.04 -5.81 21.38
CA ASN A 626 -2.67 -4.78 20.41
C ASN A 626 -3.88 -4.03 19.84
N ASN A 627 -5.08 -4.62 19.94
CA ASN A 627 -6.35 -4.06 19.49
C ASN A 627 -7.22 -3.55 20.66
N ASP A 628 -6.70 -3.50 21.89
CA ASP A 628 -7.50 -3.07 23.05
C ASP A 628 -7.93 -1.60 22.98
N ALA A 629 -7.08 -0.75 22.38
CA ALA A 629 -7.17 0.70 22.48
C ALA A 629 -7.35 1.40 21.12
N THR A 630 -8.18 2.45 21.12
CA THR A 630 -8.33 3.40 20.02
C THR A 630 -8.16 4.81 20.56
N MET A 631 -7.59 5.70 19.76
CA MET A 631 -7.37 7.10 20.11
C MET A 631 -7.92 8.02 19.02
N ILE A 632 -8.54 9.13 19.44
CA ILE A 632 -8.94 10.21 18.55
C ILE A 632 -8.39 11.54 19.08
N THR A 633 -8.26 12.50 18.17
CA THR A 633 -7.96 13.89 18.52
C THR A 633 -9.15 14.75 18.16
N VAL A 634 -9.61 15.58 19.09
CA VAL A 634 -10.71 16.52 18.88
C VAL A 634 -10.28 17.94 19.21
N THR A 635 -10.64 18.89 18.34
CA THR A 635 -10.33 20.31 18.49
C THR A 635 -11.60 21.12 18.60
N GLY A 636 -11.75 21.83 19.71
CA GLY A 636 -12.92 22.69 19.93
C GLY A 636 -12.93 23.88 18.97
N THR A 637 -14.09 24.19 18.40
CA THR A 637 -14.31 25.51 17.75
C THR A 637 -14.47 26.60 18.82
N LEU A 638 -13.96 27.82 18.55
CA LEU A 638 -13.93 28.97 19.46
C LEU A 638 -15.12 28.96 20.44
N GLY A 639 -14.84 28.79 21.73
CA GLY A 639 -15.88 28.69 22.75
C GLY A 639 -16.76 29.94 22.77
N VAL A 640 -17.95 29.83 23.36
CA VAL A 640 -18.91 30.95 23.57
C VAL A 640 -18.28 32.18 24.24
N ASN A 641 -17.12 32.04 24.87
CA ASN A 641 -16.37 33.12 25.51
C ASN A 641 -15.52 33.97 24.54
N ASP A 642 -15.26 33.50 23.31
CA ASP A 642 -14.37 34.16 22.32
C ASP A 642 -15.11 35.00 21.28
N VAL A 643 -16.37 34.65 20.99
CA VAL A 643 -17.25 35.42 20.08
C VAL A 643 -17.29 36.92 20.41
N PRO A 644 -17.33 37.34 21.70
CA PRO A 644 -17.36 38.75 22.03
C PRO A 644 -16.08 39.52 21.64
N VAL A 645 -14.91 38.87 21.57
CA VAL A 645 -13.63 39.51 21.19
C VAL A 645 -13.44 39.52 19.67
N SER A 646 -13.85 38.45 18.98
CA SER A 646 -13.80 38.38 17.51
C SER A 646 -14.74 39.38 16.83
N ASP A 647 -15.91 39.64 17.42
CA ASP A 647 -16.89 40.61 16.90
C ASP A 647 -16.60 42.06 17.36
N ALA A 648 -15.64 42.23 18.25
CA ALA A 648 -15.28 43.54 18.79
C ALA A 648 -14.53 44.38 17.75
N LYS A 649 -14.85 45.68 17.68
CA LYS A 649 -14.12 46.63 16.84
C LYS A 649 -13.09 47.39 17.67
N LEU A 650 -11.81 47.23 17.30
CA LEU A 650 -10.71 48.03 17.85
C LEU A 650 -10.65 49.41 17.18
N ILE A 651 -10.74 50.47 17.97
CA ILE A 651 -10.73 51.86 17.53
C ILE A 651 -9.45 52.50 18.06
N VAL A 652 -8.71 53.17 17.18
CA VAL A 652 -7.51 53.93 17.55
C VAL A 652 -7.67 55.38 17.14
N THR A 653 -7.53 56.29 18.10
CA THR A 653 -7.60 57.74 17.91
C THR A 653 -6.22 58.34 18.09
N THR A 654 -5.69 59.01 17.05
CA THR A 654 -4.39 59.68 17.13
C THR A 654 -4.53 61.07 17.75
N LEU A 655 -3.66 61.39 18.71
CA LEU A 655 -3.58 62.66 19.42
C LEU A 655 -2.27 63.41 19.06
N PRO A 656 -2.14 64.70 19.43
CA PRO A 656 -0.86 65.41 19.31
C PRO A 656 0.28 64.73 20.10
N ASN A 657 1.52 65.06 19.75
CA ASN A 657 2.74 64.57 20.43
C ASN A 657 2.90 63.05 20.45
N ASN A 658 2.47 62.35 19.39
CA ASN A 658 2.59 60.89 19.25
C ASN A 658 1.90 60.10 20.39
N GLN A 659 0.76 60.60 20.87
CA GLN A 659 -0.10 59.89 21.81
C GLN A 659 -1.34 59.30 21.11
N PHE A 660 -1.91 58.24 21.67
CA PHE A 660 -3.04 57.51 21.09
C PHE A 660 -4.02 57.06 22.17
N ASP A 661 -5.31 57.22 21.90
CA ASP A 661 -6.37 56.56 22.68
C ASP A 661 -6.86 55.33 21.92
N ILE A 662 -6.83 54.18 22.57
CA ILE A 662 -7.18 52.89 22.00
C ILE A 662 -8.36 52.33 22.78
N SER A 663 -9.46 52.03 22.09
CA SER A 663 -10.65 51.49 22.73
C SER A 663 -11.25 50.32 21.97
N MET A 664 -11.85 49.39 22.70
CA MET A 664 -12.52 48.23 22.13
C MET A 664 -13.79 47.91 22.92
N LYS A 665 -14.95 48.06 22.27
CA LYS A 665 -16.25 47.69 22.85
C LYS A 665 -16.53 46.21 22.63
N THR A 666 -16.86 45.50 23.69
CA THR A 666 -17.03 44.04 23.65
C THR A 666 -17.89 43.54 24.82
N GLY A 667 -18.59 42.42 24.58
CA GLY A 667 -19.25 41.65 25.64
C GLY A 667 -18.27 40.99 26.61
N PHE A 668 -17.00 40.80 26.21
CA PHE A 668 -15.96 40.13 27.00
C PHE A 668 -15.70 40.84 28.33
N ASP A 669 -15.68 40.11 29.43
CA ASP A 669 -15.67 40.65 30.80
C ASP A 669 -14.46 40.23 31.66
N GLN A 670 -13.49 39.54 31.06
CA GLN A 670 -12.23 39.17 31.72
C GLN A 670 -11.07 40.12 31.39
N ILE A 671 -9.93 39.96 32.06
CA ILE A 671 -8.72 40.76 31.79
C ILE A 671 -8.27 40.53 30.34
N MET A 672 -8.02 41.62 29.61
CA MET A 672 -7.44 41.64 28.27
C MET A 672 -5.98 42.09 28.32
N SER A 673 -5.19 41.77 27.29
CA SER A 673 -3.90 42.44 27.07
C SER A 673 -3.95 43.36 25.86
N ILE A 674 -3.08 44.37 25.91
CA ILE A 674 -2.70 45.19 24.77
C ILE A 674 -1.19 45.13 24.58
N SER A 675 -0.76 44.86 23.35
CA SER A 675 0.64 44.83 22.94
C SER A 675 0.87 45.74 21.74
N VAL A 676 1.99 46.45 21.71
CA VAL A 676 2.42 47.28 20.58
C VAL A 676 3.72 46.72 20.04
N TYR A 677 3.79 46.49 18.74
CA TYR A 677 4.93 45.91 18.04
C TYR A 677 5.54 46.90 17.07
N ASN A 678 6.87 46.95 17.00
CA ASN A 678 7.57 47.63 15.91
C ASN A 678 7.58 46.77 14.63
N SER A 679 8.11 47.29 13.53
CA SER A 679 8.16 46.59 12.23
C SER A 679 9.05 45.33 12.21
N LEU A 680 9.87 45.12 13.24
CA LEU A 680 10.69 43.90 13.41
C LEU A 680 9.99 42.85 14.28
N GLY A 681 8.75 43.09 14.70
CA GLY A 681 7.99 42.19 15.57
C GLY A 681 8.37 42.26 17.05
N GLN A 682 9.16 43.26 17.47
CA GLN A 682 9.52 43.43 18.87
C GLN A 682 8.43 44.19 19.64
N VAL A 683 8.08 43.72 20.84
CA VAL A 683 7.13 44.39 21.74
C VAL A 683 7.77 45.65 22.31
N VAL A 684 7.14 46.81 22.07
CA VAL A 684 7.60 48.12 22.56
C VAL A 684 6.72 48.68 23.68
N ALA A 685 5.48 48.19 23.81
CA ALA A 685 4.62 48.47 24.95
C ALA A 685 3.68 47.29 25.20
N PHE A 686 3.39 47.02 26.46
CA PHE A 686 2.52 45.93 26.91
C PHE A 686 1.72 46.37 28.14
N ASN A 687 0.44 46.04 28.22
CA ASN A 687 -0.33 46.17 29.45
C ASN A 687 -1.52 45.20 29.52
N ASN A 688 -1.96 44.91 30.75
CA ASN A 688 -3.21 44.22 31.01
C ASN A 688 -4.30 45.23 31.37
N LEU A 689 -5.49 45.04 30.80
CA LEU A 689 -6.61 45.95 30.87
C LEU A 689 -7.78 45.28 31.58
N GLN A 690 -8.40 46.02 32.49
CA GLN A 690 -9.71 45.67 33.04
C GLN A 690 -10.80 46.41 32.27
N LYS A 691 -11.99 45.81 32.22
CA LYS A 691 -13.14 46.41 31.55
C LYS A 691 -13.56 47.70 32.26
N ASP A 692 -13.82 48.74 31.48
CA ASP A 692 -14.34 50.02 31.94
C ASP A 692 -15.61 50.35 31.13
N GLY A 693 -16.77 50.27 31.78
CA GLY A 693 -18.06 50.43 31.13
C GLY A 693 -18.37 49.31 30.13
N ASP A 694 -18.57 49.67 28.86
CA ASP A 694 -18.95 48.75 27.76
C ASP A 694 -17.74 48.24 26.94
N GLY A 695 -16.50 48.48 27.39
CA GLY A 695 -15.30 48.07 26.67
C GLY A 695 -14.00 48.22 27.46
N TYR A 696 -12.88 48.15 26.75
CA TYR A 696 -11.53 48.33 27.28
C TYR A 696 -10.94 49.59 26.66
N ASN A 697 -10.27 50.40 27.47
CA ASN A 697 -9.66 51.66 27.05
C ASN A 697 -8.20 51.70 27.48
N TYR A 698 -7.33 52.21 26.61
CA TYR A 698 -5.91 52.37 26.90
C TYR A 698 -5.35 53.64 26.26
N HIS A 699 -4.73 54.48 27.08
CA HIS A 699 -3.99 55.64 26.63
C HIS A 699 -2.52 55.26 26.44
N LEU A 700 -2.02 55.40 25.22
CA LEU A 700 -0.69 55.02 24.80
C LEU A 700 0.14 56.26 24.45
N ASP A 701 1.22 56.49 25.18
CA ASP A 701 2.24 57.49 24.85
C ASP A 701 3.39 56.84 24.08
N MET A 702 3.64 57.30 22.84
CA MET A 702 4.76 56.86 21.99
C MET A 702 5.70 58.01 21.65
N SER A 703 5.71 59.10 22.42
CA SER A 703 6.57 60.27 22.20
C SER A 703 8.07 59.95 22.27
N TYR A 704 8.44 58.87 22.96
CA TYR A 704 9.81 58.37 23.05
C TYR A 704 10.19 57.37 21.95
N ALA A 705 9.21 56.86 21.18
CA ALA A 705 9.42 55.82 20.20
C ALA A 705 9.96 56.40 18.87
N ALA A 706 10.76 55.61 18.15
CA ALA A 706 11.27 56.04 16.85
C ALA A 706 10.13 56.23 15.84
N ALA A 707 10.28 57.21 14.93
CA ALA A 707 9.30 57.44 13.87
C ALA A 707 9.13 56.20 12.99
N GLY A 708 7.90 55.79 12.74
CA GLY A 708 7.61 54.53 12.04
C GLY A 708 6.17 54.03 12.23
N VAL A 709 5.90 52.87 11.64
CA VAL A 709 4.62 52.15 11.75
C VAL A 709 4.73 51.11 12.84
N TYR A 710 3.72 51.06 13.70
CA TYR A 710 3.59 50.08 14.77
C TYR A 710 2.25 49.35 14.67
N LEU A 711 2.23 48.09 15.09
CA LEU A 711 1.02 47.28 15.16
C LEU A 711 0.54 47.22 16.61
N VAL A 712 -0.73 47.51 16.83
CA VAL A 712 -1.41 47.37 18.10
C VAL A 712 -2.24 46.10 18.05
N LYS A 713 -2.09 45.24 19.05
CA LYS A 713 -2.83 43.99 19.22
C LYS A 713 -3.53 44.05 20.57
N MET A 714 -4.85 43.91 20.61
CA MET A 714 -5.65 43.90 21.84
C MET A 714 -6.57 42.68 21.84
N GLY A 715 -6.53 41.85 22.88
CA GLY A 715 -7.19 40.54 22.91
C GLY A 715 -7.06 39.83 24.25
N ASP A 716 -7.53 38.59 24.32
CA ASP A 716 -7.26 37.72 25.47
C ASP A 716 -6.03 36.86 25.18
N GLU A 717 -5.03 36.95 26.06
CA GLU A 717 -3.82 36.13 25.93
C GLU A 717 -4.07 34.65 26.17
N ARG A 718 -5.09 34.31 26.96
CA ARG A 718 -5.40 32.91 27.29
C ARG A 718 -6.00 32.18 26.11
N THR A 719 -6.84 32.86 25.33
CA THR A 719 -7.52 32.25 24.18
C THR A 719 -6.82 32.52 22.86
N GLY A 720 -5.86 33.46 22.82
CA GLY A 720 -5.13 33.78 21.59
C GLY A 720 -5.94 34.61 20.59
N THR A 721 -7.12 35.08 20.97
CA THR A 721 -8.03 35.87 20.12
C THR A 721 -7.76 37.36 20.27
N PHE A 722 -7.43 38.05 19.16
CA PHE A 722 -7.07 39.46 19.19
C PHE A 722 -7.63 40.25 18.01
N GLN A 723 -7.92 41.52 18.28
CA GLN A 723 -8.10 42.55 17.26
C GLN A 723 -6.77 43.28 17.03
N THR A 724 -6.50 43.62 15.77
CA THR A 724 -5.27 44.33 15.39
C THR A 724 -5.56 45.64 14.69
N SER A 725 -4.77 46.66 14.97
CA SER A 725 -4.80 47.95 14.28
C SER A 725 -3.38 48.48 14.07
N LYS A 726 -3.21 49.50 13.24
CA LYS A 726 -1.92 50.15 12.99
C LYS A 726 -1.91 51.58 13.54
N ILE A 727 -0.77 52.00 14.06
CA ILE A 727 -0.50 53.39 14.44
C ILE A 727 0.76 53.91 13.74
N ILE A 728 0.85 55.23 13.58
CA ILE A 728 1.97 55.90 12.93
C ILE A 728 2.54 56.92 13.90
N VAL A 729 3.78 56.71 14.32
CA VAL A 729 4.56 57.65 15.14
C VAL A 729 5.33 58.56 14.17
N LYS A 730 5.12 59.88 14.28
CA LYS A 730 5.67 60.88 13.35
C LYS A 730 6.98 61.49 13.85
#